data_AF-A0A060WKL6-F1
#
_entry.id   AF-A0A060WKL6-F1
#
_cell.length_a   1.000
_cell.length_b   1.000
_cell.length_c   1.000
_cell.angle_alpha   90.00
_cell.angle_beta   90.00
_cell.angle_gamma   90.00
#
_symmetry.space_group_name_H-M   'P 1'
#
loop_
_entity.id
_entity.type
_entity.pdbx_description
1 polymer ?
#
loop_
_entity_poly.entity_id
_entity_poly.type
_entity_poly.pdbx_seq_one_letter_code
_entity_poly.pdbx_strand_id
1 'polypeptide(L)'
;MINLITYRVCVCFVTALERISRWVLPDFAHRFLFSRSQEFPVARFFLGALFGALSGAGLFLGLFHNVSMTSVNRLLAGYAFVAVCILGGAFSSYFRCSVLLIFPSMLGSRGRAYLMLFVLYGLYRGPIANIHRNVQDVAFSMGCNIELQIKHSKVMWREVMEPFMQVVQGIVEDNGEFQDEAKSVSRKFQSIRDEVMGQYGYDSMEQGPVAAGNSTQDLYAAKTMMRCDNVVEQGIERCREWFEVKWQDCMDAIKAPVINHILCVSMRFHFLCDIMRVMKPWCREDIPVEGNFGQTFDKLNFSIDALSREFSTNVVLQEEEQQSVFGVSALREDFTEGLSKAFEETKVILDQFLGLIQLLLSCTFITIFTSAFGYARQYTQDIRFDNIYITTYFRQIDARRKRADKRYLLPLKKAERGLFINPRSLSIHPSELKLVMAGLLQVVSLAVFVCVLLAVDMVLHHIFDIIRRHTFTKFSLTSSHHIDINVGGQSMMAKLLRKTIGAFNTSSNLDMQSSNQHCLPQPRALTIEDYLWSFVPLLMMALMCCLQVYSNRLRRVIAAFYFPKREKRRALFLYNLQIQRRISYTKRQRTRLMQLGTGEKTVLSGVLSRLERLGCRLRWCCVCGERQRGDRAVECTVPGCQAAYCPQCWRDLGRICYACVPTSNWDPVESCSDTDMYYVH
;
A
#
# COMPACT_ATOMS: atom_id res chain seq x y z
N MET A 1 42.62 -27.60 -61.39
CA MET A 1 42.42 -28.65 -60.35
C MET A 1 42.68 -28.14 -58.91
N ILE A 2 42.36 -26.87 -58.59
CA ILE A 2 42.64 -26.24 -57.28
C ILE A 2 41.36 -25.78 -56.53
N ASN A 3 40.18 -25.87 -57.17
CA ASN A 3 38.90 -25.43 -56.60
C ASN A 3 38.05 -26.54 -55.93
N LEU A 4 38.63 -27.72 -55.67
CA LEU A 4 37.90 -28.85 -55.05
C LEU A 4 37.98 -28.91 -53.50
N ILE A 5 38.78 -28.05 -52.86
CA ILE A 5 39.05 -28.15 -51.41
C ILE A 5 38.21 -27.15 -50.57
N THR A 6 37.51 -26.22 -51.22
CA THR A 6 36.91 -25.07 -50.52
C THR A 6 35.62 -25.37 -49.75
N TYR A 7 34.95 -26.50 -50.05
CA TYR A 7 33.65 -26.91 -49.47
C TYR A 7 33.72 -27.88 -48.27
N ARG A 8 34.91 -28.33 -47.84
CA ARG A 8 35.04 -29.30 -46.72
C ARG A 8 35.09 -28.69 -45.30
N VAL A 9 34.81 -27.40 -45.15
CA VAL A 9 35.04 -26.68 -43.88
C VAL A 9 33.87 -26.78 -42.89
N CYS A 10 32.69 -27.20 -43.34
CA CYS A 10 31.49 -27.35 -42.49
C CYS A 10 31.05 -28.82 -42.30
N VAL A 11 31.91 -29.79 -42.61
CA VAL A 11 31.49 -31.16 -42.98
C VAL A 11 30.67 -31.90 -41.93
N CYS A 12 30.94 -31.91 -40.63
CA CYS A 12 30.16 -32.84 -39.77
C CYS A 12 28.76 -32.35 -39.34
N PHE A 13 28.54 -31.04 -39.20
CA PHE A 13 27.19 -30.51 -38.89
C PHE A 13 26.36 -30.47 -40.16
N VAL A 14 26.98 -30.05 -41.28
CA VAL A 14 26.38 -30.14 -42.62
C VAL A 14 26.12 -31.59 -43.01
N THR A 15 26.96 -32.59 -42.71
CA THR A 15 26.65 -34.00 -43.06
C THR A 15 25.53 -34.62 -42.23
N ALA A 16 25.37 -34.19 -40.97
CA ALA A 16 24.25 -34.65 -40.15
C ALA A 16 22.94 -33.99 -40.63
N LEU A 17 22.97 -32.68 -40.88
CA LEU A 17 21.85 -31.93 -41.46
C LEU A 17 21.54 -32.38 -42.89
N GLU A 18 22.55 -32.78 -43.68
CA GLU A 18 22.43 -33.30 -45.05
C GLU A 18 21.83 -34.72 -45.04
N ARG A 19 22.18 -35.58 -44.07
CA ARG A 19 21.51 -36.87 -43.86
C ARG A 19 20.05 -36.70 -43.47
N ILE A 20 19.77 -35.80 -42.52
CA ILE A 20 18.40 -35.51 -42.07
C ILE A 20 17.60 -34.82 -43.19
N SER A 21 18.23 -33.91 -43.94
CA SER A 21 17.62 -33.22 -45.06
C SER A 21 17.29 -34.16 -46.22
N ARG A 22 18.13 -35.17 -46.53
CA ARG A 22 17.76 -36.22 -47.52
C ARG A 22 16.57 -37.06 -47.07
N TRP A 23 16.34 -37.16 -45.77
CA TRP A 23 15.22 -37.91 -45.19
C TRP A 23 13.92 -37.10 -45.10
N VAL A 24 14.01 -35.77 -44.94
CA VAL A 24 12.85 -34.91 -44.64
C VAL A 24 12.42 -34.04 -45.83
N LEU A 25 13.35 -33.68 -46.73
CA LEU A 25 13.08 -32.74 -47.83
C LEU A 25 13.11 -33.45 -49.20
N PRO A 26 12.25 -33.04 -50.15
CA PRO A 26 12.31 -33.52 -51.53
C PRO A 26 13.70 -33.30 -52.16
N ASP A 27 14.13 -34.20 -53.06
CA ASP A 27 15.46 -34.18 -53.70
C ASP A 27 15.84 -32.82 -54.32
N PHE A 28 14.84 -32.09 -54.84
CA PHE A 28 15.01 -30.74 -55.37
C PHE A 28 15.41 -29.72 -54.29
N ALA A 29 14.75 -29.75 -53.12
CA ALA A 29 15.05 -28.87 -52.00
C ALA A 29 16.39 -29.22 -51.33
N HIS A 30 16.75 -30.52 -51.29
CA HIS A 30 18.07 -30.98 -50.87
C HIS A 30 19.17 -30.43 -51.78
N ARG A 31 19.05 -30.62 -53.11
CA ARG A 31 20.02 -30.10 -54.09
C ARG A 31 20.13 -28.59 -54.03
N PHE A 32 19.04 -27.87 -53.81
CA PHE A 32 19.04 -26.41 -53.70
C PHE A 32 19.77 -25.89 -52.45
N LEU A 33 19.58 -26.52 -51.29
CA LEU A 33 20.21 -26.13 -50.03
C LEU A 33 21.74 -26.35 -50.02
N PHE A 34 22.24 -27.39 -50.69
CA PHE A 34 23.67 -27.75 -50.73
C PHE A 34 24.39 -27.37 -52.04
N SER A 35 23.69 -26.76 -53.00
CA SER A 35 24.22 -26.28 -54.28
C SER A 35 25.27 -25.15 -54.14
N ARG A 36 26.22 -25.03 -55.09
CA ARG A 36 27.21 -23.92 -55.10
C ARG A 36 26.51 -22.56 -55.24
N SER A 37 27.12 -21.49 -54.69
CA SER A 37 26.53 -20.13 -54.66
C SER A 37 26.05 -19.60 -56.02
N GLN A 38 26.56 -20.14 -57.14
CA GLN A 38 26.33 -19.67 -58.50
C GLN A 38 25.33 -20.48 -59.34
N GLU A 39 24.82 -21.63 -58.87
CA GLU A 39 23.99 -22.52 -59.72
C GLU A 39 22.50 -22.11 -59.78
N PHE A 40 21.96 -21.43 -58.76
CA PHE A 40 20.56 -20.96 -58.71
C PHE A 40 20.44 -19.52 -58.18
N PRO A 41 20.90 -18.50 -58.92
CA PRO A 41 20.90 -17.11 -58.46
C PRO A 41 19.48 -16.54 -58.29
N VAL A 42 18.58 -16.84 -59.23
CA VAL A 42 17.20 -16.33 -59.25
C VAL A 42 16.37 -16.90 -58.09
N ALA A 43 16.40 -18.22 -57.90
CA ALA A 43 15.67 -18.85 -56.81
C ALA A 43 16.20 -18.41 -55.42
N ARG A 44 17.50 -18.18 -55.26
CA ARG A 44 18.07 -17.62 -54.02
C ARG A 44 17.70 -16.16 -53.78
N PHE A 45 17.54 -15.38 -54.84
CA PHE A 45 17.03 -14.01 -54.74
C PHE A 45 15.59 -14.00 -54.21
N PHE A 46 14.69 -14.79 -54.82
CA PHE A 46 13.30 -14.89 -54.37
C PHE A 46 13.16 -15.45 -52.95
N LEU A 47 13.94 -16.47 -52.57
CA LEU A 47 13.96 -16.98 -51.20
C LEU A 47 14.53 -15.96 -50.20
N GLY A 48 15.53 -15.18 -50.59
CA GLY A 48 16.05 -14.08 -49.78
C GLY A 48 15.02 -12.96 -49.60
N ALA A 49 14.29 -12.61 -50.66
CA ALA A 49 13.20 -11.64 -50.64
C ALA A 49 12.04 -12.12 -49.76
N LEU A 50 11.63 -13.39 -49.88
CA LEU A 50 10.60 -14.01 -49.04
C LEU A 50 11.02 -14.02 -47.56
N PHE A 51 12.26 -14.40 -47.26
CA PHE A 51 12.81 -14.32 -45.91
C PHE A 51 12.80 -12.88 -45.38
N GLY A 52 13.17 -11.91 -46.21
CA GLY A 52 13.12 -10.49 -45.90
C GLY A 52 11.69 -10.00 -45.62
N ALA A 53 10.71 -10.44 -46.39
CA ALA A 53 9.29 -10.10 -46.17
C ALA A 53 8.77 -10.66 -44.85
N LEU A 54 8.97 -11.97 -44.60
CA LEU A 54 8.49 -12.64 -43.38
C LEU A 54 9.17 -12.09 -42.12
N SER A 55 10.50 -11.95 -42.15
CA SER A 55 11.24 -11.40 -41.01
C SER A 55 10.98 -9.90 -40.82
N GLY A 56 10.84 -9.13 -41.90
CA GLY A 56 10.48 -7.72 -41.86
C GLY A 56 9.12 -7.49 -41.23
N ALA A 57 8.12 -8.30 -41.59
CA ALA A 57 6.79 -8.23 -40.98
C ALA A 57 6.83 -8.57 -39.48
N GLY A 58 7.53 -9.65 -39.10
CA GLY A 58 7.69 -10.02 -37.69
C GLY A 58 8.45 -8.96 -36.87
N LEU A 59 9.49 -8.37 -37.43
CA LEU A 59 10.26 -7.30 -36.78
C LEU A 59 9.45 -6.00 -36.66
N PHE A 60 8.66 -5.65 -37.66
CA PHE A 60 7.78 -4.47 -37.60
C PHE A 60 6.73 -4.64 -36.51
N LEU A 61 6.06 -5.80 -36.47
CA LEU A 61 5.10 -6.11 -35.41
C LEU A 61 5.76 -6.04 -34.04
N GLY A 62 6.95 -6.62 -33.86
CA GLY A 62 7.67 -6.58 -32.59
C GLY A 62 8.14 -5.19 -32.15
N LEU A 63 8.61 -4.34 -33.08
CA LEU A 63 9.08 -2.98 -32.78
C LEU A 63 7.94 -2.02 -32.46
N PHE A 64 6.83 -2.12 -33.21
CA PHE A 64 5.77 -1.12 -33.21
C PHE A 64 4.48 -1.59 -32.53
N HIS A 65 4.46 -2.77 -31.89
CA HIS A 65 3.29 -3.25 -31.15
C HIS A 65 2.84 -2.26 -30.06
N ASN A 66 3.80 -1.68 -29.35
CA ASN A 66 3.54 -0.83 -28.18
C ASN A 66 3.64 0.68 -28.46
N VAL A 67 3.92 1.08 -29.71
CA VAL A 67 4.05 2.50 -30.08
C VAL A 67 2.70 3.00 -30.60
N SER A 68 2.11 3.99 -29.92
CA SER A 68 0.86 4.61 -30.34
C SER A 68 1.06 5.43 -31.62
N MET A 69 0.62 4.89 -32.76
CA MET A 69 0.63 5.54 -34.06
C MET A 69 -0.78 5.51 -34.66
N THR A 70 -1.16 6.53 -35.42
CA THR A 70 -2.41 6.51 -36.19
C THR A 70 -2.41 5.33 -37.18
N SER A 71 -3.58 4.75 -37.44
CA SER A 71 -3.72 3.54 -38.26
C SER A 71 -3.08 3.68 -39.65
N VAL A 72 -3.19 4.86 -40.26
CA VAL A 72 -2.60 5.18 -41.58
C VAL A 72 -1.07 5.22 -41.51
N ASN A 73 -0.51 5.94 -40.54
CA ASN A 73 0.95 6.04 -40.38
C ASN A 73 1.58 4.69 -40.05
N ARG A 74 0.89 3.85 -39.26
CA ARG A 74 1.33 2.48 -38.95
C ARG A 74 1.39 1.61 -40.20
N LEU A 75 0.40 1.68 -41.09
CA LEU A 75 0.41 0.93 -42.34
C LEU A 75 1.53 1.40 -43.28
N LEU A 76 1.68 2.72 -43.45
CA LEU A 76 2.67 3.29 -44.37
C LEU A 76 4.11 3.00 -43.90
N ALA A 77 4.38 3.17 -42.61
CA ALA A 77 5.66 2.79 -42.01
C ALA A 77 5.91 1.27 -42.09
N GLY A 78 4.88 0.45 -41.92
CA GLY A 78 4.95 -1.00 -42.07
C GLY A 78 5.36 -1.43 -43.46
N TYR A 79 4.69 -0.93 -44.50
CA TYR A 79 5.03 -1.23 -45.89
C TYR A 79 6.45 -0.77 -46.24
N ALA A 80 6.83 0.45 -45.84
CA ALA A 80 8.17 0.95 -46.08
C ALA A 80 9.24 0.09 -45.40
N PHE A 81 9.04 -0.29 -44.13
CA PHE A 81 9.96 -1.13 -43.38
C PHE A 81 10.11 -2.54 -43.98
N VAL A 82 9.00 -3.16 -44.35
CA VAL A 82 9.00 -4.49 -44.99
C VAL A 82 9.69 -4.43 -46.35
N ALA A 83 9.46 -3.38 -47.16
CA ALA A 83 10.14 -3.19 -48.44
C ALA A 83 11.67 -3.10 -48.29
N VAL A 84 12.16 -2.36 -47.28
CA VAL A 84 13.60 -2.30 -46.96
C VAL A 84 14.13 -3.67 -46.54
N CYS A 85 13.37 -4.43 -45.74
CA CYS A 85 13.76 -5.78 -45.34
C CYS A 85 13.79 -6.77 -46.51
N ILE A 86 12.88 -6.63 -47.49
CA ILE A 86 12.88 -7.42 -48.73
C ILE A 86 14.16 -7.14 -49.53
N LEU A 87 14.48 -5.85 -49.75
CA LEU A 87 15.71 -5.46 -50.45
C LEU A 87 16.96 -5.97 -49.70
N GLY A 88 17.02 -5.78 -48.38
CA GLY A 88 18.11 -6.28 -47.54
C GLY A 88 18.24 -7.80 -47.59
N GLY A 89 17.12 -8.53 -47.53
CA GLY A 89 17.07 -9.99 -47.60
C GLY A 89 17.49 -10.55 -48.96
N ALA A 90 17.09 -9.88 -50.04
CA ALA A 90 17.40 -10.31 -51.40
C ALA A 90 18.88 -10.12 -51.75
N PHE A 91 19.44 -8.94 -51.45
CA PHE A 91 20.78 -8.56 -51.90
C PHE A 91 21.89 -8.82 -50.88
N SER A 92 21.64 -8.69 -49.57
CA SER A 92 22.71 -8.70 -48.56
C SER A 92 22.76 -10.01 -47.76
N SER A 93 23.88 -10.72 -47.83
CA SER A 93 24.15 -11.87 -46.94
C SER A 93 24.39 -11.44 -45.50
N TYR A 94 24.92 -10.22 -45.31
CA TYR A 94 25.14 -9.63 -43.99
C TYR A 94 23.81 -9.33 -43.29
N PHE A 95 22.84 -8.78 -44.01
CA PHE A 95 21.49 -8.52 -43.48
C PHE A 95 20.80 -9.82 -43.09
N ARG A 96 20.76 -10.83 -43.98
CA ARG A 96 20.20 -12.16 -43.71
C ARG A 96 20.80 -12.80 -42.45
N CYS A 97 22.13 -12.75 -42.32
CA CYS A 97 22.81 -13.25 -41.13
C CYS A 97 22.38 -12.47 -39.88
N SER A 98 22.42 -11.14 -39.91
CA SER A 98 22.06 -10.29 -38.78
C SER A 98 20.62 -10.52 -38.30
N VAL A 99 19.68 -10.64 -39.22
CA VAL A 99 18.28 -10.95 -38.91
C VAL A 99 18.14 -12.35 -38.29
N LEU A 100 18.84 -13.36 -38.83
CA LEU A 100 18.80 -14.71 -38.26
C LEU A 100 19.47 -14.79 -36.87
N LEU A 101 20.42 -13.90 -36.59
CA LEU A 101 21.08 -13.77 -35.27
C LEU A 101 20.17 -13.11 -34.21
N ILE A 102 19.02 -12.54 -34.58
CA ILE A 102 18.04 -12.00 -33.64
C ILE A 102 17.46 -13.13 -32.79
N PHE A 103 17.09 -14.26 -33.40
CA PHE A 103 16.53 -15.42 -32.70
C PHE A 103 17.40 -15.93 -31.52
N PRO A 104 18.70 -16.25 -31.71
CA PRO A 104 19.56 -16.62 -30.59
C PRO A 104 19.89 -15.44 -29.65
N SER A 105 19.74 -14.20 -30.10
CA SER A 105 19.91 -13.03 -29.22
C SER A 105 18.71 -12.84 -28.29
N MET A 106 17.49 -13.16 -28.76
CA MET A 106 16.27 -13.21 -27.95
C MET A 106 16.42 -14.26 -26.85
N LEU A 107 16.84 -15.49 -27.18
CA LEU A 107 17.07 -16.57 -26.19
C LEU A 107 18.23 -16.32 -25.21
N GLY A 108 18.90 -15.16 -25.28
CA GLY A 108 19.99 -14.76 -24.40
C GLY A 108 19.56 -13.84 -23.25
N SER A 109 20.53 -13.11 -22.70
CA SER A 109 20.29 -12.17 -21.60
C SER A 109 19.37 -11.01 -21.96
N ARG A 110 19.33 -10.60 -23.25
CA ARG A 110 18.49 -9.46 -23.68
C ARG A 110 17.01 -9.81 -23.76
N GLY A 111 16.64 -11.01 -24.22
CA GLY A 111 15.23 -11.42 -24.17
C GLY A 111 14.76 -11.73 -22.74
N ARG A 112 15.65 -12.16 -21.84
CA ARG A 112 15.30 -12.21 -20.40
C ARG A 112 15.00 -10.82 -19.83
N ALA A 113 15.74 -9.78 -20.23
CA ALA A 113 15.42 -8.42 -19.81
C ALA A 113 14.04 -7.97 -20.30
N TYR A 114 13.67 -8.32 -21.55
CA TYR A 114 12.32 -8.11 -22.06
C TYR A 114 11.27 -8.84 -21.20
N LEU A 115 11.48 -10.12 -20.90
CA LEU A 115 10.54 -10.90 -20.09
C LEU A 115 10.47 -10.43 -18.64
N MET A 116 11.56 -9.93 -18.07
CA MET A 116 11.56 -9.34 -16.75
C MET A 116 10.65 -8.10 -16.70
N LEU A 117 10.77 -7.21 -17.68
CA LEU A 117 9.86 -6.05 -17.80
C LEU A 117 8.42 -6.50 -18.08
N PHE A 118 8.24 -7.59 -18.83
CA PHE A 118 6.93 -8.14 -19.12
C PHE A 118 6.25 -8.73 -17.87
N VAL A 119 7.00 -9.47 -17.06
CA VAL A 119 6.55 -9.94 -15.74
C VAL A 119 6.20 -8.75 -14.86
N LEU A 120 7.06 -7.73 -14.80
CA LEU A 120 6.81 -6.53 -14.00
C LEU A 120 5.51 -5.84 -14.43
N TYR A 121 5.29 -5.68 -15.73
CA TYR A 121 4.04 -5.14 -16.28
C TYR A 121 2.81 -5.97 -15.87
N GLY A 122 2.90 -7.30 -15.96
CA GLY A 122 1.84 -8.20 -15.51
C GLY A 122 1.57 -8.12 -14.00
N LEU A 123 2.62 -8.02 -13.18
CA LEU A 123 2.51 -7.86 -11.73
C LEU A 123 1.76 -6.57 -11.37
N TYR A 124 2.03 -5.48 -12.07
CA TYR A 124 1.34 -4.21 -11.86
C TYR A 124 -0.14 -4.29 -12.21
N ARG A 125 -0.50 -4.87 -13.37
CA ARG A 125 -1.90 -4.97 -13.79
C ARG A 125 -2.71 -6.03 -13.05
N GLY A 126 -2.07 -7.09 -12.56
CA GLY A 126 -2.71 -8.16 -11.80
C GLY A 126 -2.56 -7.95 -10.29
N PRO A 127 -1.61 -8.64 -9.61
CA PRO A 127 -1.50 -8.64 -8.16
C PRO A 127 -1.46 -7.27 -7.50
N ILE A 128 -0.65 -6.32 -7.98
CA ILE A 128 -0.50 -5.01 -7.33
C ILE A 128 -1.79 -4.19 -7.44
N ALA A 129 -2.42 -4.18 -8.62
CA ALA A 129 -3.71 -3.53 -8.81
C ALA A 129 -4.82 -4.18 -7.97
N ASN A 130 -4.78 -5.51 -7.79
CA ASN A 130 -5.74 -6.21 -6.93
C ASN A 130 -5.55 -5.87 -5.46
N ILE A 131 -4.31 -5.86 -4.96
CA ILE A 131 -3.98 -5.41 -3.60
C ILE A 131 -4.50 -3.99 -3.37
N HIS A 132 -4.21 -3.06 -4.29
CA HIS A 132 -4.64 -1.67 -4.18
C HIS A 132 -6.16 -1.55 -4.08
N ARG A 133 -6.90 -2.26 -4.95
CA ARG A 133 -8.38 -2.29 -4.89
C ARG A 133 -8.91 -2.89 -3.60
N ASN A 134 -8.35 -4.01 -3.14
CA ASN A 134 -8.75 -4.65 -1.88
C ASN A 134 -8.52 -3.72 -0.67
N VAL A 135 -7.41 -2.98 -0.65
CA VAL A 135 -7.13 -1.99 0.40
C VAL A 135 -8.10 -0.81 0.32
N GLN A 136 -8.43 -0.33 -0.88
CA GLN A 136 -9.41 0.74 -1.08
C GLN A 136 -10.81 0.33 -0.60
N ASP A 137 -11.27 -0.87 -0.96
CA ASP A 137 -12.59 -1.39 -0.56
C ASP A 137 -12.71 -1.52 0.97
N VAL A 138 -11.62 -1.88 1.65
CA VAL A 138 -11.60 -2.02 3.11
C VAL A 138 -11.59 -0.67 3.80
N ALA A 139 -10.85 0.29 3.26
CA ALA A 139 -10.87 1.62 3.82
C ALA A 139 -12.23 2.30 3.66
N PHE A 140 -12.91 2.07 2.52
CA PHE A 140 -14.31 2.46 2.33
C PHE A 140 -15.22 1.77 3.34
N SER A 141 -15.08 0.45 3.52
CA SER A 141 -15.83 -0.32 4.52
C SER A 141 -15.67 0.25 5.93
N MET A 142 -14.44 0.57 6.33
CA MET A 142 -14.15 1.16 7.65
C MET A 142 -14.79 2.54 7.80
N GLY A 143 -14.65 3.42 6.81
CA GLY A 143 -15.29 4.74 6.82
C GLY A 143 -16.82 4.65 6.91
N CYS A 144 -17.44 3.76 6.13
CA CYS A 144 -18.89 3.52 6.14
C CYS A 144 -19.39 3.00 7.49
N ASN A 145 -18.65 2.07 8.13
CA ASN A 145 -19.02 1.58 9.46
C ASN A 145 -18.91 2.67 10.54
N ILE A 146 -17.89 3.53 10.47
CA ILE A 146 -17.76 4.68 11.37
C ILE A 146 -18.93 5.65 11.18
N GLU A 147 -19.31 5.94 9.93
CA GLU A 147 -20.47 6.79 9.64
C GLU A 147 -21.77 6.19 10.18
N LEU A 148 -21.97 4.89 10.00
CA LEU A 148 -23.13 4.18 10.53
C LEU A 148 -23.20 4.28 12.07
N GLN A 149 -22.07 4.09 12.76
CA GLN A 149 -21.99 4.24 14.21
C GLN A 149 -22.31 5.66 14.67
N ILE A 150 -21.77 6.69 14.01
CA ILE A 150 -22.10 8.09 14.33
C ILE A 150 -23.60 8.33 14.15
N LYS A 151 -24.19 7.85 13.05
CA LYS A 151 -25.62 8.02 12.78
C LYS A 151 -26.47 7.35 13.87
N HIS A 152 -26.12 6.13 14.26
CA HIS A 152 -26.82 5.42 15.35
C HIS A 152 -26.67 6.16 16.69
N SER A 153 -25.47 6.64 17.02
CA SER A 153 -25.23 7.43 18.23
C SER A 153 -25.99 8.75 18.25
N LYS A 154 -26.11 9.44 17.09
CA LYS A 154 -26.91 10.66 16.96
C LYS A 154 -28.39 10.41 17.19
N VAL A 155 -28.93 9.32 16.62
CA VAL A 155 -30.32 8.92 16.86
C VAL A 155 -30.50 8.61 18.34
N MET A 156 -29.64 7.78 18.93
CA MET A 156 -29.71 7.43 20.35
C MET A 156 -29.65 8.66 21.27
N TRP A 157 -28.74 9.62 20.99
CA TRP A 157 -28.66 10.87 21.74
C TRP A 157 -29.94 11.70 21.61
N ARG A 158 -30.47 11.84 20.39
CA ARG A 158 -31.71 12.58 20.13
C ARG A 158 -32.88 11.96 20.89
N GLU A 159 -33.08 10.65 20.80
CA GLU A 159 -34.15 9.97 21.52
C GLU A 159 -34.07 10.12 23.04
N VAL A 160 -32.85 10.12 23.60
CA VAL A 160 -32.64 10.29 25.04
C VAL A 160 -32.85 11.74 25.50
N MET A 161 -32.48 12.72 24.68
CA MET A 161 -32.58 14.15 25.01
C MET A 161 -33.91 14.78 24.60
N GLU A 162 -34.64 14.19 23.67
CA GLU A 162 -35.93 14.69 23.19
C GLU A 162 -36.95 14.95 24.31
N PRO A 163 -37.22 14.04 25.27
CA PRO A 163 -38.16 14.33 26.36
C PRO A 163 -37.69 15.52 27.22
N PHE A 164 -36.38 15.66 27.42
CA PHE A 164 -35.83 16.81 28.16
C PHE A 164 -36.00 18.11 27.38
N MET A 165 -35.72 18.11 26.08
CA MET A 165 -35.90 19.27 25.22
C MET A 165 -37.38 19.68 25.13
N GLN A 166 -38.30 18.71 25.01
CA GLN A 166 -39.74 18.95 25.03
C GLN A 166 -40.22 19.56 26.36
N VAL A 167 -39.75 19.04 27.50
CA VAL A 167 -40.06 19.61 28.83
C VAL A 167 -39.59 21.05 28.93
N VAL A 168 -38.34 21.30 28.54
CA VAL A 168 -37.71 22.61 28.67
C VAL A 168 -38.35 23.61 27.69
N GLN A 169 -38.69 23.19 26.47
CA GLN A 169 -39.48 23.99 25.52
C GLN A 169 -40.87 24.30 26.06
N GLY A 170 -41.59 23.30 26.59
CA GLY A 170 -42.93 23.50 27.17
C GLY A 170 -42.92 24.50 28.33
N ILE A 171 -41.92 24.45 29.21
CA ILE A 171 -41.76 25.44 30.30
C ILE A 171 -41.51 26.86 29.75
N VAL A 172 -40.72 26.98 28.68
CA VAL A 172 -40.42 28.27 28.06
C VAL A 172 -41.62 28.84 27.30
N GLU A 173 -42.37 28.00 26.60
CA GLU A 173 -43.62 28.39 25.91
C GLU A 173 -44.69 28.86 26.91
N ASP A 174 -44.86 28.12 28.01
CA ASP A 174 -45.83 28.43 29.05
C ASP A 174 -45.37 29.57 29.99
N ASN A 175 -44.17 30.14 29.81
CA ASN A 175 -43.59 31.17 30.69
C ASN A 175 -44.54 32.36 30.91
N GLY A 176 -45.23 32.81 29.85
CA GLY A 176 -46.22 33.88 29.97
C GLY A 176 -47.39 33.52 30.89
N GLU A 177 -47.93 32.31 30.76
CA GLU A 177 -49.03 31.82 31.59
C GLU A 177 -48.60 31.58 33.04
N PHE A 178 -47.38 31.08 33.26
CA PHE A 178 -46.79 31.00 34.60
C PHE A 178 -46.65 32.35 35.27
N GLN A 179 -46.17 33.35 34.51
CA GLN A 179 -46.02 34.69 35.01
C GLN A 179 -47.38 35.28 35.41
N ASP A 180 -48.42 35.00 34.64
CA ASP A 180 -49.79 35.45 34.94
C ASP A 180 -50.37 34.77 36.19
N GLU A 181 -50.16 33.46 36.37
CA GLU A 181 -50.61 32.75 37.58
C GLU A 181 -49.80 33.19 38.81
N ALA A 182 -48.49 33.42 38.69
CA ALA A 182 -47.65 33.99 39.75
C ALA A 182 -48.10 35.40 40.17
N LYS A 183 -48.40 36.27 39.19
CA LYS A 183 -48.98 37.60 39.44
C LYS A 183 -50.38 37.50 40.05
N SER A 184 -51.18 36.50 39.65
CA SER A 184 -52.49 36.22 40.24
C SER A 184 -52.39 35.82 41.72
N VAL A 185 -51.38 35.02 42.08
CA VAL A 185 -51.03 34.69 43.48
C VAL A 185 -50.74 35.95 44.28
N SER A 186 -49.82 36.76 43.78
CA SER A 186 -49.42 38.01 44.42
C SER A 186 -50.63 38.95 44.63
N ARG A 187 -51.47 39.12 43.61
CA ARG A 187 -52.71 39.92 43.71
C ARG A 187 -53.69 39.41 44.74
N LYS A 188 -53.90 38.09 44.87
CA LYS A 188 -54.81 37.53 45.87
C LYS A 188 -54.27 37.66 47.28
N PHE A 189 -52.96 37.44 47.44
CA PHE A 189 -52.30 37.62 48.73
C PHE A 189 -52.26 39.09 49.15
N GLN A 190 -52.28 40.02 48.19
CA GLN A 190 -52.35 41.45 48.50
C GLN A 190 -53.53 41.78 49.40
N SER A 191 -54.71 41.19 49.16
CA SER A 191 -55.87 41.39 50.04
C SER A 191 -55.61 40.92 51.47
N ILE A 192 -54.88 39.82 51.66
CA ILE A 192 -54.52 39.30 52.99
C ILE A 192 -53.48 40.21 53.64
N ARG A 193 -52.49 40.67 52.86
CA ARG A 193 -51.48 41.62 53.32
C ARG A 193 -52.13 42.93 53.76
N ASP A 194 -53.10 43.42 53.01
CA ASP A 194 -53.83 44.64 53.32
C ASP A 194 -54.75 44.45 54.54
N GLU A 195 -55.29 43.26 54.77
CA GLU A 195 -56.09 42.94 55.97
C GLU A 195 -55.23 42.92 57.26
N VAL A 196 -54.04 42.30 57.16
CA VAL A 196 -53.08 42.13 58.27
C VAL A 196 -52.33 43.43 58.57
N MET A 197 -51.89 44.14 57.53
CA MET A 197 -51.09 45.37 57.65
C MET A 197 -51.94 46.63 57.64
N GLY A 198 -53.19 46.57 57.16
CA GLY A 198 -54.08 47.71 57.03
C GLY A 198 -54.49 48.33 58.36
N GLN A 199 -54.98 49.57 58.26
CA GLN A 199 -55.34 50.41 59.39
C GLN A 199 -56.86 50.48 59.63
N TYR A 200 -57.64 49.59 59.03
CA TYR A 200 -59.09 49.62 59.20
C TYR A 200 -59.50 49.30 60.65
N GLY A 201 -60.64 49.88 61.08
CA GLY A 201 -61.32 49.47 62.30
C GLY A 201 -60.78 50.08 63.59
N TYR A 202 -60.01 51.16 63.55
CA TYR A 202 -59.65 52.01 64.70
C TYR A 202 -59.29 53.42 64.22
N ASP A 203 -59.84 54.47 64.82
CA ASP A 203 -59.50 55.84 64.44
C ASP A 203 -58.10 56.21 64.97
N SER A 204 -57.16 56.32 64.04
CA SER A 204 -55.82 56.84 64.30
C SER A 204 -55.86 58.36 64.48
N MET A 205 -56.52 58.86 65.53
CA MET A 205 -56.33 60.24 65.97
C MET A 205 -55.42 60.25 67.21
N GLU A 206 -54.23 60.81 66.97
CA GLU A 206 -53.26 61.35 67.94
C GLU A 206 -52.26 60.42 68.65
N GLN A 207 -52.18 59.14 68.35
CA GLN A 207 -50.98 58.35 68.67
C GLN A 207 -50.33 57.85 67.39
N GLY A 208 -49.07 58.25 67.21
CA GLY A 208 -48.17 57.70 66.19
C GLY A 208 -48.14 56.17 66.26
N PRO A 209 -47.48 55.52 65.28
CA PRO A 209 -47.56 54.08 65.09
C PRO A 209 -47.35 53.38 66.43
N VAL A 210 -48.16 52.36 66.71
CA VAL A 210 -47.89 51.36 67.76
C VAL A 210 -46.43 50.96 67.62
N ALA A 211 -45.58 51.66 68.37
CA ALA A 211 -44.15 51.49 68.38
C ALA A 211 -43.91 50.33 69.34
N ALA A 212 -43.04 49.42 68.92
CA ALA A 212 -42.57 48.26 69.66
C ALA A 212 -43.40 46.96 69.57
N GLY A 213 -43.87 46.61 68.38
CA GLY A 213 -43.82 45.20 67.97
C GLY A 213 -42.56 44.96 67.15
N ASN A 214 -41.56 44.25 67.69
CA ASN A 214 -40.37 43.87 66.90
C ASN A 214 -40.69 42.80 65.86
N SER A 215 -41.83 42.12 66.00
CA SER A 215 -42.32 41.09 65.11
C SER A 215 -43.69 41.45 64.52
N THR A 216 -43.99 40.90 63.35
CA THR A 216 -45.32 40.99 62.73
C THR A 216 -46.42 40.35 63.58
N GLN A 217 -46.04 39.38 64.44
CA GLN A 217 -46.92 38.78 65.45
C GLN A 217 -47.43 39.83 66.43
N ASP A 218 -46.51 40.57 67.06
CA ASP A 218 -46.85 41.57 68.08
C ASP A 218 -47.69 42.69 67.47
N LEU A 219 -47.33 43.11 66.25
CA LEU A 219 -48.06 44.13 65.51
C LEU A 219 -49.50 43.71 65.20
N TYR A 220 -49.70 42.46 64.75
CA TYR A 220 -51.04 41.95 64.42
C TYR A 220 -51.90 41.76 65.68
N ALA A 221 -51.31 41.23 66.77
CA ALA A 221 -52.01 41.06 68.04
C ALA A 221 -52.46 42.40 68.63
N ALA A 222 -51.56 43.38 68.69
CA ALA A 222 -51.88 44.72 69.19
C ALA A 222 -52.99 45.39 68.34
N LYS A 223 -52.91 45.31 67.01
CA LYS A 223 -53.96 45.85 66.13
C LYS A 223 -55.31 45.17 66.35
N THR A 224 -55.33 43.86 66.55
CA THR A 224 -56.56 43.10 66.75
C THR A 224 -57.25 43.47 68.07
N MET A 225 -56.48 43.65 69.15
CA MET A 225 -57.00 44.14 70.44
C MET A 225 -57.63 45.54 70.29
N MET A 226 -56.96 46.45 69.58
CA MET A 226 -57.47 47.81 69.35
C MET A 226 -58.75 47.80 68.48
N ARG A 227 -58.81 46.94 67.45
CA ARG A 227 -60.02 46.75 66.64
C ARG A 227 -61.20 46.26 67.50
N CYS A 228 -60.98 45.36 68.44
CA CYS A 228 -62.02 44.90 69.36
C CYS A 228 -62.50 46.02 70.28
N ASP A 229 -61.58 46.80 70.88
CA ASP A 229 -61.92 47.96 71.71
C ASP A 229 -62.79 48.97 70.92
N ASN A 230 -62.50 49.19 69.63
CA ASN A 230 -63.30 50.06 68.78
C ASN A 230 -64.69 49.48 68.46
N VAL A 231 -64.81 48.18 68.21
CA VAL A 231 -66.12 47.52 68.02
C VAL A 231 -66.99 47.64 69.26
N VAL A 232 -66.39 47.52 70.46
CA VAL A 232 -67.11 47.72 71.73
C VAL A 232 -67.59 49.17 71.87
N GLU A 233 -66.74 50.16 71.58
CA GLU A 233 -67.14 51.57 71.60
C GLU A 233 -68.24 51.87 70.59
N GLN A 234 -68.12 51.39 69.35
CA GLN A 234 -69.18 51.52 68.35
C GLN A 234 -70.49 50.86 68.81
N GLY A 235 -70.40 49.73 69.54
CA GLY A 235 -71.56 49.08 70.15
C GLY A 235 -72.22 49.93 71.24
N ILE A 236 -71.42 50.58 72.09
CA ILE A 236 -71.91 51.51 73.13
C ILE A 236 -72.58 52.72 72.48
N GLU A 237 -71.95 53.31 71.48
CA GLU A 237 -72.47 54.47 70.74
C GLU A 237 -73.83 54.13 70.10
N ARG A 238 -73.90 53.04 69.34
CA ARG A 238 -75.16 52.56 68.73
C ARG A 238 -76.24 52.22 69.75
N CYS A 239 -75.85 51.69 70.92
CA CYS A 239 -76.79 51.42 72.01
C CYS A 239 -77.35 52.73 72.60
N ARG A 240 -76.50 53.73 72.83
CA ARG A 240 -76.92 55.05 73.32
C ARG A 240 -77.84 55.75 72.32
N GLU A 241 -77.48 55.71 71.04
CA GLU A 241 -78.33 56.19 69.95
C GLU A 241 -79.69 55.48 69.96
N TRP A 242 -79.73 54.17 70.15
CA TRP A 242 -80.98 53.41 70.23
C TRP A 242 -81.89 53.88 71.38
N PHE A 243 -81.34 54.09 72.58
CA PHE A 243 -82.12 54.61 73.72
C PHE A 243 -82.64 56.03 73.46
N GLU A 244 -81.82 56.90 72.87
CA GLU A 244 -82.21 58.27 72.53
C GLU A 244 -83.38 58.29 71.53
N VAL A 245 -83.28 57.46 70.48
CA VAL A 245 -84.37 57.30 69.49
C VAL A 245 -85.63 56.75 70.16
N LYS A 246 -85.52 55.74 71.02
CA LYS A 246 -86.67 55.13 71.69
C LYS A 246 -87.32 56.04 72.73
N TRP A 247 -86.53 56.89 73.38
CA TRP A 247 -87.04 57.93 74.27
C TRP A 247 -87.90 58.95 73.50
N GLN A 248 -87.43 59.41 72.34
CA GLN A 248 -88.19 60.31 71.46
C GLN A 248 -89.49 59.65 70.98
N ASP A 249 -89.44 58.41 70.49
CA ASP A 249 -90.61 57.64 70.08
C ASP A 249 -91.66 57.52 71.21
N CYS A 250 -91.21 57.30 72.45
CA CYS A 250 -92.09 57.17 73.62
C CYS A 250 -92.77 58.49 73.99
N MET A 251 -92.03 59.59 73.99
CA MET A 251 -92.55 60.93 74.30
C MET A 251 -93.60 61.38 73.28
N ASP A 252 -93.44 61.01 72.01
CA ASP A 252 -94.39 61.31 70.94
C ASP A 252 -95.68 60.47 71.02
N ALA A 253 -95.58 59.22 71.48
CA ALA A 253 -96.72 58.31 71.59
C ALA A 253 -97.67 58.64 72.77
N ILE A 254 -97.14 59.09 73.92
CA ILE A 254 -97.92 59.36 75.13
C ILE A 254 -98.21 60.86 75.27
N LYS A 255 -99.40 61.30 74.83
CA LYS A 255 -99.79 62.73 74.79
C LYS A 255 -100.26 63.34 76.13
N ALA A 256 -100.16 62.60 77.25
CA ALA A 256 -100.58 63.06 78.57
C ALA A 256 -99.41 63.74 79.33
N PRO A 257 -99.45 65.06 79.60
CA PRO A 257 -98.28 65.86 79.99
C PRO A 257 -97.69 65.56 81.39
N VAL A 258 -98.38 64.81 82.23
CA VAL A 258 -97.90 64.42 83.57
C VAL A 258 -97.48 62.94 83.63
N ILE A 259 -98.04 62.09 82.75
CA ILE A 259 -97.83 60.63 82.78
C ILE A 259 -96.72 60.20 81.80
N ASN A 260 -96.51 60.96 80.72
CA ASN A 260 -95.49 60.65 79.71
C ASN A 260 -94.06 60.59 80.29
N HIS A 261 -93.70 61.54 81.15
CA HIS A 261 -92.40 61.61 81.78
C HIS A 261 -92.15 60.45 82.76
N ILE A 262 -93.20 59.88 83.38
CA ILE A 262 -93.05 58.76 84.32
C ILE A 262 -92.87 57.44 83.56
N LEU A 263 -93.66 57.19 82.51
CA LEU A 263 -93.59 55.94 81.74
C LEU A 263 -92.34 55.87 80.85
N CYS A 264 -91.95 56.98 80.22
CA CYS A 264 -90.82 57.00 79.30
C CYS A 264 -89.45 57.05 79.99
N VAL A 265 -89.36 57.38 81.30
CA VAL A 265 -88.07 57.52 82.04
C VAL A 265 -87.17 56.29 81.93
N SER A 266 -87.77 55.11 81.80
CA SER A 266 -87.06 53.85 81.56
C SER A 266 -86.18 53.89 80.28
N MET A 267 -86.57 54.66 79.26
CA MET A 267 -85.83 54.81 78.00
C MET A 267 -84.70 55.83 78.08
N ARG A 268 -84.56 56.57 79.19
CA ARG A 268 -83.45 57.52 79.40
C ARG A 268 -82.21 56.86 80.03
N PHE A 269 -82.29 55.57 80.34
CA PHE A 269 -81.23 54.79 80.98
C PHE A 269 -80.11 54.36 80.01
N HIS A 270 -79.61 55.29 79.19
CA HIS A 270 -78.48 55.06 78.29
C HIS A 270 -77.18 54.68 79.03
N PHE A 271 -77.09 54.94 80.34
CA PHE A 271 -75.99 54.45 81.19
C PHE A 271 -75.90 52.90 81.21
N LEU A 272 -77.01 52.19 80.91
CA LEU A 272 -76.99 50.73 80.80
C LEU A 272 -76.13 50.25 79.62
N CYS A 273 -75.94 51.09 78.58
CA CYS A 273 -75.04 50.76 77.47
C CYS A 273 -73.57 50.70 77.90
N ASP A 274 -73.17 51.44 78.93
CA ASP A 274 -71.80 51.40 79.44
C ASP A 274 -71.42 50.07 80.10
N ILE A 275 -72.41 49.19 80.39
CA ILE A 275 -72.14 47.80 80.81
C ILE A 275 -71.27 47.09 79.77
N MET A 276 -71.42 47.41 78.47
CA MET A 276 -70.59 46.86 77.41
C MET A 276 -69.10 47.20 77.56
N ARG A 277 -68.72 48.22 78.34
CA ARG A 277 -67.29 48.52 78.64
C ARG A 277 -66.61 47.39 79.40
N VAL A 278 -67.37 46.50 80.07
CA VAL A 278 -66.83 45.28 80.69
C VAL A 278 -66.16 44.36 79.66
N MET A 279 -66.47 44.52 78.37
CA MET A 279 -65.84 43.76 77.30
C MET A 279 -64.47 44.31 76.87
N LYS A 280 -64.05 45.52 77.28
CA LYS A 280 -62.72 46.05 76.96
C LYS A 280 -61.57 45.27 77.61
N PRO A 281 -61.62 44.93 78.91
CA PRO A 281 -60.65 44.00 79.51
C PRO A 281 -60.62 42.66 78.79
N TRP A 282 -61.79 42.13 78.42
CA TRP A 282 -61.93 40.89 77.66
C TRP A 282 -61.24 40.97 76.29
N CYS A 283 -61.36 42.08 75.56
CA CYS A 283 -60.65 42.32 74.31
C CYS A 283 -59.11 42.29 74.45
N ARG A 284 -58.56 42.56 75.63
CA ARG A 284 -57.11 42.60 75.88
C ARG A 284 -56.54 41.29 76.38
N GLU A 285 -57.33 40.51 77.12
CA GLU A 285 -56.86 39.28 77.78
C GLU A 285 -57.28 38.01 77.03
N ASP A 286 -58.43 38.02 76.35
CA ASP A 286 -59.10 36.81 75.85
C ASP A 286 -59.18 36.69 74.31
N ILE A 287 -58.55 37.57 73.52
CA ILE A 287 -58.46 37.40 72.06
C ILE A 287 -57.23 36.55 71.70
N PRO A 288 -57.38 35.26 71.39
CA PRO A 288 -56.23 34.42 71.04
C PRO A 288 -55.75 34.77 69.63
N VAL A 289 -54.52 35.23 69.53
CA VAL A 289 -53.77 35.21 68.27
C VAL A 289 -52.83 34.01 68.30
N GLU A 290 -52.92 33.16 67.27
CA GLU A 290 -52.06 31.99 67.11
C GLU A 290 -50.58 32.40 67.25
N GLY A 291 -49.84 31.76 68.16
CA GLY A 291 -48.48 32.21 68.53
C GLY A 291 -47.45 32.18 67.39
N ASN A 292 -47.71 31.41 66.32
CA ASN A 292 -46.84 31.28 65.15
C ASN A 292 -47.32 32.06 63.92
N PHE A 293 -48.35 32.90 64.05
CA PHE A 293 -48.93 33.61 62.91
C PHE A 293 -47.90 34.52 62.21
N GLY A 294 -47.16 35.35 62.95
CA GLY A 294 -46.20 36.31 62.39
C GLY A 294 -45.08 35.64 61.58
N GLN A 295 -44.45 34.59 62.12
CA GLN A 295 -43.42 33.85 61.38
C GLN A 295 -43.96 33.19 60.11
N THR A 296 -45.19 32.69 60.16
CA THR A 296 -45.85 32.06 59.01
C THR A 296 -46.19 33.09 57.95
N PHE A 297 -46.73 34.23 58.35
CA PHE A 297 -47.03 35.35 57.47
C PHE A 297 -45.77 35.91 56.81
N ASP A 298 -44.68 36.10 57.57
CA ASP A 298 -43.42 36.63 57.03
C ASP A 298 -42.78 35.69 56.02
N LYS A 299 -42.75 34.38 56.32
CA LYS A 299 -42.27 33.36 55.37
C LYS A 299 -43.14 33.31 54.11
N LEU A 300 -44.45 33.42 54.25
CA LEU A 300 -45.38 33.40 53.12
C LEU A 300 -45.26 34.67 52.27
N ASN A 301 -45.18 35.85 52.90
CA ASN A 301 -44.98 37.13 52.24
C ASN A 301 -43.66 37.14 51.45
N PHE A 302 -42.56 36.67 52.06
CA PHE A 302 -41.29 36.50 51.37
C PHE A 302 -41.39 35.53 50.20
N SER A 303 -42.03 34.36 50.39
CA SER A 303 -42.16 33.34 49.34
C SER A 303 -42.98 33.83 48.15
N ILE A 304 -44.04 34.60 48.39
CA ILE A 304 -44.90 35.16 47.34
C ILE A 304 -44.19 36.29 46.58
N ASP A 305 -43.44 37.12 47.29
CA ASP A 305 -42.66 38.20 46.68
C ASP A 305 -41.51 37.63 45.83
N ALA A 306 -40.81 36.60 46.33
CA ALA A 306 -39.81 35.87 45.56
C ALA A 306 -40.42 35.21 44.30
N LEU A 307 -41.57 34.54 44.43
CA LEU A 307 -42.29 33.93 43.32
C LEU A 307 -42.67 34.95 42.23
N SER A 308 -43.08 36.16 42.61
CA SER A 308 -43.45 37.19 41.63
C SER A 308 -42.26 37.80 40.91
N ARG A 309 -41.06 37.80 41.52
CA ARG A 309 -39.86 38.45 40.98
C ARG A 309 -39.03 37.52 40.10
N GLU A 310 -38.87 36.25 40.46
CA GLU A 310 -37.93 35.34 39.77
C GLU A 310 -38.41 34.92 38.38
N PHE A 311 -39.72 34.88 38.14
CA PHE A 311 -40.34 34.45 36.87
C PHE A 311 -40.55 35.58 35.84
N SER A 312 -39.84 36.71 35.97
CA SER A 312 -39.90 37.80 34.97
C SER A 312 -38.84 37.71 33.87
N THR A 313 -38.03 36.65 33.86
CA THR A 313 -36.92 36.49 32.91
C THR A 313 -37.37 35.77 31.63
N ASN A 314 -36.97 36.28 30.47
CA ASN A 314 -37.22 35.64 29.19
C ASN A 314 -36.12 34.61 28.93
N VAL A 315 -36.46 33.33 29.05
CA VAL A 315 -35.56 32.23 28.68
C VAL A 315 -35.70 31.97 27.19
N VAL A 316 -34.59 31.97 26.46
CA VAL A 316 -34.55 31.61 25.04
C VAL A 316 -33.74 30.32 24.91
N LEU A 317 -34.38 29.28 24.39
CA LEU A 317 -33.70 28.04 24.02
C LEU A 317 -33.19 28.17 22.60
N GLN A 318 -31.88 28.05 22.43
CA GLN A 318 -31.25 27.94 21.13
C GLN A 318 -30.57 26.58 21.04
N GLU A 319 -31.04 25.74 20.11
CA GLU A 319 -30.37 24.49 19.79
C GLU A 319 -29.15 24.83 18.94
N GLU A 320 -27.97 24.81 19.55
CA GLU A 320 -26.71 24.99 18.84
C GLU A 320 -26.22 23.59 18.41
N GLU A 321 -26.32 23.27 17.12
CA GLU A 321 -25.65 22.08 16.56
C GLU A 321 -24.13 22.28 16.62
N GLN A 322 -23.54 22.09 17.80
CA GLN A 322 -22.10 21.96 17.92
C GLN A 322 -21.68 20.65 17.25
N GLN A 323 -21.28 20.76 15.98
CA GLN A 323 -20.74 19.67 15.16
C GLN A 323 -19.50 18.98 15.77
N SER A 324 -18.98 19.48 16.89
CA SER A 324 -17.67 19.15 17.47
C SER A 324 -17.69 18.34 18.78
N VAL A 325 -18.84 18.09 19.43
CA VAL A 325 -18.84 17.36 20.72
C VAL A 325 -18.40 15.89 20.55
N PHE A 326 -18.59 15.34 19.34
CA PHE A 326 -17.88 14.16 18.89
C PHE A 326 -16.94 14.60 17.77
N GLY A 327 -15.66 14.86 18.06
CA GLY A 327 -14.59 15.12 17.07
C GLY A 327 -14.40 14.03 15.99
N VAL A 328 -15.31 13.06 15.93
CA VAL A 328 -15.45 11.99 14.94
C VAL A 328 -15.94 12.52 13.58
N SER A 329 -16.65 13.64 13.51
CA SER A 329 -17.13 14.26 12.25
C SER A 329 -16.01 14.97 11.47
N ALA A 330 -15.18 15.77 12.14
CA ALA A 330 -13.99 16.36 11.56
C ALA A 330 -12.95 15.27 11.20
N LEU A 331 -12.76 14.29 12.09
CA LEU A 331 -11.95 13.11 11.80
C LEU A 331 -12.49 12.32 10.59
N ARG A 332 -13.81 12.27 10.38
CA ARG A 332 -14.44 11.59 9.23
C ARG A 332 -14.09 12.25 7.90
N GLU A 333 -14.28 13.56 7.79
CA GLU A 333 -13.99 14.30 6.56
C GLU A 333 -12.50 14.27 6.26
N ASP A 334 -11.66 14.58 7.26
CA ASP A 334 -10.20 14.52 7.09
C ASP A 334 -9.70 13.10 6.76
N PHE A 335 -10.26 12.06 7.38
CA PHE A 335 -9.82 10.67 7.15
C PHE A 335 -10.29 10.15 5.79
N THR A 336 -11.57 10.31 5.43
CA THR A 336 -12.10 9.75 4.18
C THR A 336 -11.62 10.52 2.96
N GLU A 337 -11.61 11.86 3.03
CA GLU A 337 -11.10 12.72 1.97
C GLU A 337 -9.58 12.61 1.83
N GLY A 338 -8.85 12.62 2.95
CA GLY A 338 -7.40 12.44 2.94
C GLY A 338 -6.96 11.10 2.35
N LEU A 339 -7.69 10.03 2.66
CA LEU A 339 -7.35 8.68 2.21
C LEU A 339 -7.74 8.43 0.74
N SER A 340 -8.89 8.92 0.30
CA SER A 340 -9.26 8.89 -1.12
C SER A 340 -8.28 9.69 -1.99
N LYS A 341 -7.87 10.88 -1.53
CA LYS A 341 -6.84 11.69 -2.20
C LYS A 341 -5.50 10.96 -2.27
N ALA A 342 -5.05 10.34 -1.18
CA ALA A 342 -3.82 9.56 -1.17
C ALA A 342 -3.85 8.38 -2.17
N PHE A 343 -5.00 7.72 -2.32
CA PHE A 343 -5.14 6.65 -3.31
C PHE A 343 -5.12 7.17 -4.75
N GLU A 344 -5.79 8.27 -5.06
CA GLU A 344 -5.77 8.83 -6.42
C GLU A 344 -4.38 9.33 -6.80
N GLU A 345 -3.65 9.97 -5.88
CA GLU A 345 -2.25 10.35 -6.08
C GLU A 345 -1.36 9.12 -6.35
N THR A 346 -1.54 8.05 -5.56
CA THR A 346 -0.80 6.80 -5.73
C THR A 346 -1.11 6.15 -7.09
N LYS A 347 -2.37 6.16 -7.52
CA LYS A 347 -2.80 5.61 -8.80
C LYS A 347 -2.20 6.36 -9.99
N VAL A 348 -2.17 7.69 -9.95
CA VAL A 348 -1.52 8.50 -10.99
C VAL A 348 -0.04 8.15 -11.10
N ILE A 349 0.65 8.00 -9.98
CA ILE A 349 2.06 7.58 -9.95
C ILE A 349 2.19 6.18 -10.58
N LEU A 350 1.33 5.22 -10.20
CA LEU A 350 1.34 3.86 -10.76
C LEU A 350 1.12 3.83 -12.28
N ASP A 351 0.18 4.63 -12.80
CA ASP A 351 -0.08 4.73 -14.25
C ASP A 351 1.10 5.34 -15.00
N GLN A 352 1.78 6.34 -14.43
CA GLN A 352 3.02 6.89 -14.99
C GLN A 352 4.15 5.83 -15.04
N PHE A 353 4.32 5.05 -13.97
CA PHE A 353 5.28 3.94 -13.93
C PHE A 353 4.97 2.86 -14.97
N LEU A 354 3.70 2.52 -15.16
CA LEU A 354 3.26 1.59 -16.21
C LEU A 354 3.60 2.11 -17.62
N GLY A 355 3.38 3.41 -17.87
CA GLY A 355 3.80 4.06 -19.11
C GLY A 355 5.30 3.96 -19.35
N LEU A 356 6.11 4.16 -18.30
CA LEU A 356 7.56 3.98 -18.37
C LEU A 356 7.96 2.54 -18.69
N ILE A 357 7.33 1.55 -18.06
CA ILE A 357 7.61 0.12 -18.33
C ILE A 357 7.26 -0.23 -19.77
N GLN A 358 6.15 0.26 -20.30
CA GLN A 358 5.74 0.03 -21.69
C GLN A 358 6.72 0.66 -22.70
N LEU A 359 7.24 1.85 -22.39
CA LEU A 359 8.31 2.48 -23.16
C LEU A 359 9.59 1.64 -23.12
N LEU A 360 10.01 1.20 -21.92
CA LEU A 360 11.20 0.36 -21.73
C LEU A 360 11.08 -0.99 -22.46
N LEU A 361 9.89 -1.61 -22.45
CA LEU A 361 9.61 -2.83 -23.22
C LEU A 361 9.89 -2.62 -24.71
N SER A 362 9.43 -1.52 -25.28
CA SER A 362 9.70 -1.14 -26.68
C SER A 362 11.21 -0.93 -26.93
N CYS A 363 11.90 -0.25 -26.01
CA CYS A 363 13.34 -0.03 -26.07
C CYS A 363 14.14 -1.35 -26.02
N THR A 364 13.71 -2.33 -25.20
CA THR A 364 14.43 -3.62 -25.14
C THR A 364 14.40 -4.38 -26.46
N PHE A 365 13.34 -4.26 -27.26
CA PHE A 365 13.32 -4.86 -28.60
C PHE A 365 14.40 -4.24 -29.52
N ILE A 366 14.58 -2.91 -29.46
CA ILE A 366 15.66 -2.22 -30.16
C ILE A 366 17.02 -2.70 -29.65
N THR A 367 17.17 -2.95 -28.34
CA THR A 367 18.43 -3.53 -27.82
C THR A 367 18.68 -4.93 -28.38
N ILE A 368 17.65 -5.79 -28.55
CA ILE A 368 17.81 -7.12 -29.14
C ILE A 368 18.28 -7.00 -30.60
N PHE A 369 17.69 -6.08 -31.36
CA PHE A 369 18.07 -5.82 -32.75
C PHE A 369 19.52 -5.35 -32.86
N THR A 370 19.89 -4.32 -32.10
CA THR A 370 21.26 -3.78 -32.08
C THR A 370 22.30 -4.79 -31.59
N SER A 371 21.96 -5.78 -30.74
CA SER A 371 22.88 -6.90 -30.42
C SER A 371 23.23 -7.71 -31.64
N ALA A 372 22.22 -8.07 -32.42
CA ALA A 372 22.37 -9.05 -33.49
C ALA A 372 23.26 -8.45 -34.59
N PHE A 373 22.99 -7.20 -34.96
CA PHE A 373 23.81 -6.44 -35.89
C PHE A 373 25.19 -6.12 -35.32
N GLY A 374 25.28 -5.78 -34.02
CA GLY A 374 26.55 -5.55 -33.33
C GLY A 374 27.44 -6.79 -33.31
N TYR A 375 26.86 -7.97 -33.04
CA TYR A 375 27.59 -9.24 -33.06
C TYR A 375 28.04 -9.58 -34.49
N ALA A 376 27.18 -9.44 -35.49
CA ALA A 376 27.55 -9.66 -36.89
C ALA A 376 28.72 -8.75 -37.32
N ARG A 377 28.69 -7.47 -36.91
CA ARG A 377 29.76 -6.50 -37.15
C ARG A 377 31.05 -6.88 -36.45
N GLN A 378 31.02 -7.17 -35.16
CA GLN A 378 32.22 -7.56 -34.40
C GLN A 378 32.82 -8.87 -34.93
N TYR A 379 31.97 -9.82 -35.32
CA TYR A 379 32.40 -11.10 -35.90
C TYR A 379 33.14 -10.92 -37.23
N THR A 380 32.75 -9.94 -38.05
CA THR A 380 33.39 -9.65 -39.35
C THR A 380 34.56 -8.68 -39.26
N GLN A 381 34.58 -7.76 -38.28
CA GLN A 381 35.64 -6.76 -38.12
C GLN A 381 36.80 -7.28 -37.26
N ASP A 382 36.52 -7.81 -36.07
CA ASP A 382 37.56 -8.32 -35.16
C ASP A 382 37.79 -9.83 -35.35
N ILE A 383 39.06 -10.25 -35.38
CA ILE A 383 39.47 -11.66 -35.52
C ILE A 383 39.56 -12.33 -34.13
N ARG A 384 39.78 -11.55 -33.07
CA ARG A 384 39.93 -12.04 -31.68
C ARG A 384 38.58 -12.25 -30.99
N PHE A 385 37.57 -11.47 -31.36
CA PHE A 385 36.21 -11.56 -30.82
C PHE A 385 35.62 -12.97 -30.92
N ASP A 386 35.21 -13.57 -29.79
CA ASP A 386 34.55 -14.89 -29.70
C ASP A 386 35.32 -16.02 -30.45
N ASN A 387 36.66 -15.96 -30.47
CA ASN A 387 37.52 -16.90 -31.17
C ASN A 387 38.24 -17.88 -30.21
N ILE A 388 37.44 -18.65 -29.47
CA ILE A 388 37.92 -19.56 -28.40
C ILE A 388 37.62 -21.05 -28.65
N TYR A 389 37.26 -21.42 -29.89
CA TYR A 389 36.70 -22.73 -30.16
C TYR A 389 37.56 -23.60 -31.08
N ILE A 390 37.60 -24.89 -30.79
CA ILE A 390 38.31 -25.89 -31.61
C ILE A 390 37.40 -26.38 -32.73
N THR A 391 37.56 -25.81 -33.91
CA THR A 391 36.79 -26.19 -35.10
C THR A 391 37.31 -27.48 -35.75
N THR A 392 36.54 -28.04 -36.68
CA THR A 392 36.99 -29.12 -37.57
C THR A 392 38.21 -28.72 -38.37
N TYR A 393 38.20 -27.50 -38.92
CA TYR A 393 39.31 -26.98 -39.71
C TYR A 393 40.59 -26.86 -38.89
N PHE A 394 40.50 -26.41 -37.63
CA PHE A 394 41.61 -26.43 -36.68
C PHE A 394 42.21 -27.83 -36.52
N ARG A 395 41.38 -28.87 -36.32
CA ARG A 395 41.83 -30.26 -36.22
C ARG A 395 42.45 -30.79 -37.51
N GLN A 396 41.96 -30.35 -38.68
CA GLN A 396 42.50 -30.73 -39.98
C GLN A 396 43.89 -30.12 -40.22
N ILE A 397 44.09 -28.84 -39.88
CA ILE A 397 45.40 -28.19 -39.94
C ILE A 397 46.39 -28.96 -39.06
N ASP A 398 45.98 -29.30 -37.84
CA ASP A 398 46.82 -30.01 -36.88
C ASP A 398 47.22 -31.42 -37.37
N ALA A 399 46.26 -32.16 -37.90
CA ALA A 399 46.51 -33.48 -38.47
C ALA A 399 47.46 -33.42 -39.69
N ARG A 400 47.37 -32.37 -40.52
CA ARG A 400 48.28 -32.16 -41.65
C ARG A 400 49.70 -31.85 -41.19
N ARG A 401 49.87 -30.94 -40.22
CA ARG A 401 51.20 -30.62 -39.66
C ARG A 401 51.83 -31.83 -39.00
N LYS A 402 51.04 -32.61 -38.25
CA LYS A 402 51.49 -33.86 -37.63
C LYS A 402 51.97 -34.90 -38.65
N ARG A 403 51.32 -35.01 -39.81
CA ARG A 403 51.78 -35.90 -40.90
C ARG A 403 53.04 -35.41 -41.59
N ALA A 404 53.22 -34.10 -41.68
CA ALA A 404 54.41 -33.47 -42.26
C ALA A 404 55.58 -33.35 -41.27
N ASP A 405 55.51 -34.06 -40.13
CA ASP A 405 56.45 -33.98 -39.00
C ASP A 405 56.76 -32.55 -38.51
N LYS A 406 55.82 -31.62 -38.74
CA LYS A 406 55.90 -30.25 -38.22
C LYS A 406 55.30 -30.19 -36.83
N ARG A 407 55.69 -29.15 -36.07
CA ARG A 407 55.14 -28.90 -34.73
C ARG A 407 53.61 -28.77 -34.77
N TYR A 408 52.94 -29.49 -33.88
CA TYR A 408 51.48 -29.60 -33.81
C TYR A 408 50.95 -29.33 -32.38
N LEU A 409 49.64 -29.09 -32.23
CA LEU A 409 48.98 -28.66 -31.00
C LEU A 409 48.30 -29.79 -30.22
N LEU A 410 47.57 -30.70 -30.85
CA LEU A 410 46.74 -31.67 -30.14
C LEU A 410 47.56 -32.92 -29.76
N PRO A 411 47.43 -33.45 -28.53
CA PRO A 411 46.47 -33.10 -27.47
C PRO A 411 46.83 -31.83 -26.69
N LEU A 412 45.81 -31.10 -26.22
CA LEU A 412 45.97 -29.90 -25.40
C LEU A 412 46.58 -30.20 -24.02
N LYS A 413 47.48 -29.32 -23.54
CA LYS A 413 48.04 -29.35 -22.18
C LYS A 413 46.96 -29.03 -21.15
N LYS A 414 47.09 -29.45 -19.88
CA LYS A 414 46.03 -29.20 -18.87
C LYS A 414 45.78 -27.70 -18.69
N ALA A 415 46.84 -26.90 -18.67
CA ALA A 415 46.75 -25.43 -18.57
C ALA A 415 46.02 -24.79 -19.76
N GLU A 416 46.04 -25.41 -20.94
CA GLU A 416 45.39 -24.90 -22.15
C GLU A 416 43.93 -25.35 -22.28
N ARG A 417 43.53 -26.45 -21.62
CA ARG A 417 42.17 -27.02 -21.74
C ARG A 417 41.07 -26.04 -21.32
N GLY A 418 41.33 -25.19 -20.33
CA GLY A 418 40.37 -24.18 -19.87
C GLY A 418 40.24 -22.95 -20.77
N LEU A 419 41.09 -22.82 -21.80
CA LEU A 419 41.04 -21.71 -22.76
C LEU A 419 40.17 -22.02 -23.98
N PHE A 420 39.88 -23.30 -24.25
CA PHE A 420 39.25 -23.72 -25.49
C PHE A 420 37.95 -24.48 -25.25
N ILE A 421 36.93 -24.10 -26.02
CA ILE A 421 35.63 -24.76 -25.99
C ILE A 421 35.51 -25.69 -27.21
N ASN A 422 35.09 -26.93 -26.98
CA ASN A 422 34.74 -27.85 -28.06
C ASN A 422 33.28 -27.60 -28.48
N PRO A 423 32.99 -27.17 -29.72
CA PRO A 423 31.61 -26.89 -30.14
C PRO A 423 30.67 -28.09 -30.04
N ARG A 424 31.21 -29.31 -30.08
CA ARG A 424 30.44 -30.57 -30.05
C ARG A 424 30.19 -31.13 -28.66
N SER A 425 30.86 -30.64 -27.63
CA SER A 425 30.64 -31.17 -26.28
C SER A 425 29.35 -30.58 -25.72
N LEU A 426 28.40 -31.43 -25.31
CA LEU A 426 27.21 -30.99 -24.58
C LEU A 426 27.54 -30.43 -23.20
N SER A 427 28.72 -30.77 -22.66
CA SER A 427 29.22 -30.26 -21.40
C SER A 427 29.42 -28.74 -21.44
N ILE A 428 28.93 -28.09 -20.40
CA ILE A 428 29.02 -26.64 -20.19
C ILE A 428 30.43 -26.30 -19.70
N HIS A 429 31.07 -25.32 -20.32
CA HIS A 429 32.39 -24.84 -19.88
C HIS A 429 32.24 -23.94 -18.63
N PRO A 430 33.17 -23.95 -17.66
CA PRO A 430 33.05 -23.14 -16.44
C PRO A 430 32.89 -21.63 -16.71
N SER A 431 33.45 -21.10 -17.81
CA SER A 431 33.22 -19.71 -18.22
C SER A 431 31.80 -19.45 -18.72
N GLU A 432 31.15 -20.43 -19.35
CA GLU A 432 29.75 -20.35 -19.78
C GLU A 432 28.80 -20.48 -18.58
N LEU A 433 29.16 -21.29 -17.58
CA LEU A 433 28.40 -21.49 -16.35
C LEU A 433 28.24 -20.17 -15.56
N LYS A 434 29.26 -19.31 -15.53
CA LYS A 434 29.17 -17.99 -14.86
C LYS A 434 28.02 -17.13 -15.40
N LEU A 435 27.80 -17.15 -16.71
CA LEU A 435 26.69 -16.40 -17.33
C LEU A 435 25.32 -17.01 -16.99
N VAL A 436 25.24 -18.34 -16.90
CA VAL A 436 24.02 -19.04 -16.49
C VAL A 436 23.70 -18.75 -15.03
N MET A 437 24.69 -18.81 -14.13
CA MET A 437 24.51 -18.53 -12.70
C MET A 437 24.04 -17.09 -12.45
N ALA A 438 24.63 -16.09 -13.13
CA ALA A 438 24.17 -14.71 -13.04
C ALA A 438 22.71 -14.57 -13.51
N GLY A 439 22.33 -15.31 -14.57
CA GLY A 439 20.96 -15.37 -15.06
C GLY A 439 19.98 -16.03 -14.10
N LEU A 440 20.37 -17.17 -13.53
CA LEU A 440 19.55 -17.90 -12.57
C LEU A 440 19.32 -17.08 -11.31
N LEU A 441 20.34 -16.38 -10.80
CA LEU A 441 20.21 -15.48 -9.66
C LEU A 441 19.18 -14.38 -9.93
N GLN A 442 19.18 -13.79 -11.14
CA GLN A 442 18.19 -12.80 -11.56
C GLN A 442 16.76 -13.39 -11.57
N VAL A 443 16.58 -14.59 -12.13
CA VAL A 443 15.27 -15.25 -12.20
C VAL A 443 14.76 -15.63 -10.80
N VAL A 444 15.62 -16.17 -9.95
CA VAL A 444 15.27 -16.53 -8.56
C VAL A 444 14.89 -15.29 -7.76
N SER A 445 15.64 -14.19 -7.89
CA SER A 445 15.30 -12.92 -7.24
C SER A 445 13.92 -12.41 -7.64
N LEU A 446 13.61 -12.41 -8.95
CA LEU A 446 12.29 -12.00 -9.44
C LEU A 446 11.19 -12.97 -9.00
N ALA A 447 11.45 -14.28 -9.00
CA ALA A 447 10.49 -15.28 -8.54
C ALA A 447 10.14 -15.09 -7.05
N VAL A 448 11.13 -14.81 -6.20
CA VAL A 448 10.90 -14.49 -4.78
C VAL A 448 10.02 -13.23 -4.65
N PHE A 449 10.32 -12.17 -5.39
CA PHE A 449 9.50 -10.95 -5.38
C PHE A 449 8.03 -11.22 -5.80
N VAL A 450 7.83 -12.00 -6.87
CA VAL A 450 6.50 -12.41 -7.33
C VAL A 450 5.78 -13.23 -6.26
N CYS A 451 6.45 -14.21 -5.65
CA CYS A 451 5.87 -15.04 -4.60
C CYS A 451 5.47 -14.20 -3.37
N VAL A 452 6.27 -13.21 -2.97
CA VAL A 452 5.93 -12.31 -1.87
C VAL A 452 4.68 -11.50 -2.19
N LEU A 453 4.56 -10.92 -3.39
CA LEU A 453 3.37 -10.17 -3.79
C LEU A 453 2.12 -11.03 -3.82
N LEU A 454 2.20 -12.24 -4.38
CA LEU A 454 1.09 -13.18 -4.40
C LEU A 454 0.70 -13.64 -2.99
N ALA A 455 1.66 -13.83 -2.10
CA ALA A 455 1.41 -14.17 -0.70
C ALA A 455 0.73 -13.01 0.03
N VAL A 456 1.17 -11.77 -0.17
CA VAL A 456 0.52 -10.58 0.41
C VAL A 456 -0.92 -10.45 -0.07
N ASP A 457 -1.18 -10.61 -1.38
CA ASP A 457 -2.55 -10.56 -1.89
C ASP A 457 -3.43 -11.66 -1.29
N MET A 458 -2.95 -12.91 -1.27
CA MET A 458 -3.67 -14.03 -0.65
C MET A 458 -3.99 -13.78 0.83
N VAL A 459 -3.02 -13.27 1.59
CA VAL A 459 -3.21 -12.95 3.01
C VAL A 459 -4.24 -11.84 3.17
N LEU A 460 -4.16 -10.76 2.38
CA LEU A 460 -5.13 -9.67 2.42
C LEU A 460 -6.53 -10.15 2.05
N HIS A 461 -6.67 -10.93 0.99
CA HIS A 461 -7.94 -11.53 0.59
C HIS A 461 -8.55 -12.35 1.74
N HIS A 462 -7.75 -13.21 2.39
CA HIS A 462 -8.22 -14.01 3.51
C HIS A 462 -8.62 -13.16 4.73
N ILE A 463 -7.81 -12.16 5.11
CA ILE A 463 -8.14 -11.26 6.22
C ILE A 463 -9.47 -10.55 5.95
N PHE A 464 -9.64 -9.99 4.76
CA PHE A 464 -10.85 -9.23 4.41
C PHE A 464 -12.08 -10.11 4.25
N ASP A 465 -11.91 -11.36 3.80
CA ASP A 465 -13.01 -12.32 3.77
C ASP A 465 -13.43 -12.78 5.17
N ILE A 466 -12.48 -12.93 6.10
CA ILE A 466 -12.79 -13.14 7.54
C ILE A 466 -13.58 -11.95 8.09
N ILE A 467 -13.13 -10.71 7.83
CA ILE A 467 -13.84 -9.49 8.26
C ILE A 467 -15.25 -9.47 7.69
N ARG A 468 -15.43 -9.74 6.39
CA ARG A 468 -16.76 -9.78 5.76
C ARG A 468 -17.69 -10.80 6.43
N ARG A 469 -17.17 -11.99 6.75
CA ARG A 469 -17.97 -13.09 7.33
C ARG A 469 -18.31 -12.85 8.81
N HIS A 470 -17.41 -12.25 9.59
CA HIS A 470 -17.57 -12.11 11.04
C HIS A 470 -18.11 -10.74 11.49
N THR A 471 -18.01 -9.70 10.65
CA THR A 471 -18.41 -8.33 11.03
C THR A 471 -19.85 -7.99 10.64
N PHE A 472 -20.59 -8.88 9.98
CA PHE A 472 -22.00 -8.64 9.68
C PHE A 472 -22.82 -8.49 10.97
N THR A 473 -23.45 -7.32 11.14
CA THR A 473 -24.28 -7.01 12.31
C THR A 473 -25.59 -6.34 11.89
N LYS A 474 -26.66 -6.74 12.59
CA LYS A 474 -27.97 -6.09 12.51
C LYS A 474 -28.16 -5.29 13.79
N PHE A 475 -28.43 -3.99 13.66
CA PHE A 475 -28.70 -3.08 14.75
C PHE A 475 -30.21 -2.83 14.82
N SER A 476 -30.83 -3.12 15.96
CA SER A 476 -32.24 -2.84 16.23
C SER A 476 -32.33 -1.99 17.49
N LEU A 477 -32.78 -0.75 17.36
CA LEU A 477 -33.00 0.18 18.47
C LEU A 477 -34.50 0.32 18.68
N THR A 478 -34.98 -0.18 19.81
CA THR A 478 -36.38 -0.02 20.25
C THR A 478 -36.39 0.84 21.51
N SER A 479 -37.05 1.99 21.47
CA SER A 479 -37.24 2.89 22.61
C SER A 479 -38.73 3.15 22.79
N SER A 480 -39.23 3.06 24.02
CA SER A 480 -40.60 3.41 24.36
C SER A 480 -40.59 4.13 25.71
N HIS A 481 -41.09 5.37 25.75
CA HIS A 481 -41.34 6.07 27.00
C HIS A 481 -42.78 6.56 27.04
N HIS A 482 -43.41 6.45 28.21
CA HIS A 482 -44.76 6.95 28.45
C HIS A 482 -44.80 7.47 29.89
N ILE A 483 -44.79 8.79 30.04
CA ILE A 483 -44.86 9.48 31.33
C ILE A 483 -46.18 10.24 31.33
N ASP A 484 -47.09 9.89 32.23
CA ASP A 484 -48.35 10.61 32.45
C ASP A 484 -48.41 11.02 33.91
N ILE A 485 -48.44 12.33 34.18
CA ILE A 485 -48.47 12.88 35.53
C ILE A 485 -49.72 13.73 35.69
N ASN A 486 -50.67 13.23 36.45
CA ASN A 486 -51.92 13.93 36.73
C ASN A 486 -51.86 14.63 38.10
N VAL A 487 -51.96 15.96 38.10
CA VAL A 487 -52.01 16.76 39.32
C VAL A 487 -53.46 16.96 39.75
N GLY A 488 -53.85 16.40 40.90
CA GLY A 488 -55.18 16.56 41.48
C GLY A 488 -55.38 17.88 42.26
N GLY A 489 -56.63 18.31 42.40
CA GLY A 489 -57.02 19.47 43.21
C GLY A 489 -57.13 20.80 42.46
N GLN A 490 -57.85 21.75 43.07
CA GLN A 490 -58.11 23.10 42.54
C GLN A 490 -57.33 24.21 43.27
N SER A 491 -56.38 23.85 44.12
CA SER A 491 -55.55 24.83 44.83
C SER A 491 -54.64 25.61 43.86
N MET A 492 -54.21 26.78 44.29
CA MET A 492 -53.26 27.62 43.55
C MET A 492 -51.95 26.88 43.26
N MET A 493 -51.44 26.13 44.24
CA MET A 493 -50.25 25.28 44.06
C MET A 493 -50.52 24.15 43.04
N ALA A 494 -51.70 23.53 43.06
CA ALA A 494 -52.06 22.49 42.10
C ALA A 494 -52.14 23.03 40.66
N LYS A 495 -52.54 24.30 40.47
CA LYS A 495 -52.51 24.95 39.15
C LYS A 495 -51.08 25.19 38.67
N LEU A 496 -50.22 25.74 39.53
CA LEU A 496 -48.79 25.95 39.20
C LEU A 496 -48.09 24.62 38.89
N LEU A 497 -48.30 23.59 39.72
CA LEU A 497 -47.71 22.27 39.49
C LEU A 497 -48.26 21.59 38.24
N ARG A 498 -49.54 21.74 37.91
CA ARG A 498 -50.11 21.17 36.68
C ARG A 498 -49.49 21.79 35.44
N LYS A 499 -49.14 23.08 35.50
CA LYS A 499 -48.44 23.75 34.42
C LYS A 499 -46.97 23.33 34.35
N THR A 500 -46.24 23.27 35.48
CA THR A 500 -44.80 22.89 35.44
C THR A 500 -44.58 21.41 35.17
N ILE A 501 -45.40 20.56 35.76
CA ILE A 501 -45.29 19.10 35.65
C ILE A 501 -46.04 18.58 34.41
N GLY A 502 -47.02 19.34 33.88
CA GLY A 502 -47.72 18.99 32.65
C GLY A 502 -46.79 18.86 31.44
N ALA A 503 -45.69 19.63 31.42
CA ALA A 503 -44.66 19.55 30.39
C ALA A 503 -43.92 18.18 30.37
N PHE A 504 -44.02 17.38 31.43
CA PHE A 504 -43.46 16.02 31.50
C PHE A 504 -44.40 14.95 30.95
N ASN A 505 -45.62 15.29 30.52
CA ASN A 505 -46.53 14.33 29.92
C ASN A 505 -46.12 14.05 28.46
N THR A 506 -45.14 13.16 28.28
CA THR A 506 -44.61 12.82 26.96
C THR A 506 -44.70 11.32 26.70
N SER A 507 -44.96 10.98 25.45
CA SER A 507 -44.88 9.60 24.98
C SER A 507 -44.19 9.52 23.64
N SER A 508 -43.15 8.70 23.52
CA SER A 508 -42.57 8.34 22.22
C SER A 508 -42.35 6.84 22.11
N ASN A 509 -42.47 6.35 20.87
CA ASN A 509 -42.11 5.00 20.50
C ASN A 509 -41.22 5.09 19.24
N LEU A 510 -39.97 4.66 19.37
CA LEU A 510 -39.04 4.53 18.25
C LEU A 510 -38.74 3.05 18.02
N ASP A 511 -38.90 2.60 16.78
CA ASP A 511 -38.38 1.32 16.30
C ASP A 511 -37.53 1.56 15.05
N MET A 512 -36.22 1.35 15.17
CA MET A 512 -35.26 1.52 14.08
C MET A 512 -34.48 0.23 13.86
N GLN A 513 -34.57 -0.32 12.64
CA GLN A 513 -33.76 -1.45 12.19
C GLN A 513 -32.76 -1.02 11.12
N SER A 514 -31.48 -1.34 11.32
CA SER A 514 -30.38 -1.00 10.43
C SER A 514 -29.40 -2.17 10.30
N SER A 515 -28.64 -2.24 9.20
CA SER A 515 -27.64 -3.28 8.99
C SER A 515 -26.40 -2.71 8.31
N ASN A 516 -25.24 -3.29 8.58
CA ASN A 516 -23.98 -2.86 7.99
C ASN A 516 -23.63 -3.56 6.67
N GLN A 517 -24.59 -4.27 6.04
CA GLN A 517 -24.34 -5.08 4.85
C GLN A 517 -23.72 -4.29 3.69
N HIS A 518 -24.17 -3.05 3.47
CA HIS A 518 -23.65 -2.19 2.40
C HIS A 518 -22.24 -1.67 2.68
N CYS A 519 -21.82 -1.67 3.95
CA CYS A 519 -20.48 -1.27 4.36
C CYS A 519 -19.48 -2.44 4.37
N LEU A 520 -19.88 -3.67 4.08
CA LEU A 520 -18.94 -4.81 4.14
C LEU A 520 -17.98 -4.79 2.94
N PRO A 521 -16.69 -5.13 3.15
CA PRO A 521 -15.71 -5.17 2.07
C PRO A 521 -16.03 -6.31 1.10
N GLN A 522 -15.73 -6.12 -0.18
CA GLN A 522 -15.87 -7.14 -1.22
C GLN A 522 -14.48 -7.64 -1.66
N PRO A 523 -13.88 -8.59 -0.93
CA PRO A 523 -12.53 -9.04 -1.24
C PRO A 523 -12.49 -9.75 -2.60
N ARG A 524 -11.56 -9.32 -3.46
CA ARG A 524 -11.32 -9.93 -4.78
C ARG A 524 -10.09 -10.81 -4.71
N ALA A 525 -10.24 -12.08 -5.09
CA ALA A 525 -9.12 -12.99 -5.29
C ALA A 525 -8.53 -12.79 -6.69
N LEU A 526 -7.24 -13.10 -6.86
CA LEU A 526 -6.64 -13.19 -8.18
C LEU A 526 -7.33 -14.26 -9.03
N THR A 527 -7.47 -13.96 -10.33
CA THR A 527 -7.97 -14.94 -11.29
C THR A 527 -6.87 -15.93 -11.67
N ILE A 528 -7.26 -17.10 -12.19
CA ILE A 528 -6.31 -18.09 -12.75
C ILE A 528 -5.45 -17.44 -13.86
N GLU A 529 -6.03 -16.53 -14.63
CA GLU A 529 -5.33 -15.78 -15.67
C GLU A 529 -4.17 -14.94 -15.09
N ASP A 530 -4.37 -14.24 -13.97
CA ASP A 530 -3.32 -13.43 -13.32
C ASP A 530 -2.15 -14.29 -12.82
N TYR A 531 -2.44 -15.49 -12.29
CA TYR A 531 -1.42 -16.46 -11.91
C TYR A 531 -0.63 -16.98 -13.12
N LEU A 532 -1.32 -17.29 -14.22
CA LEU A 532 -0.68 -17.75 -15.45
C LEU A 532 0.24 -16.67 -16.04
N TRP A 533 -0.22 -15.41 -16.08
CA TRP A 533 0.59 -14.27 -16.53
C TRP A 533 1.84 -14.03 -15.67
N SER A 534 1.83 -14.45 -14.41
CA SER A 534 2.97 -14.34 -13.50
C SER A 534 3.95 -15.51 -13.64
N PHE A 535 3.46 -16.75 -13.63
CA PHE A 535 4.31 -17.95 -13.59
C PHE A 535 4.84 -18.40 -14.95
N VAL A 536 4.06 -18.27 -16.03
CA VAL A 536 4.48 -18.73 -17.37
C VAL A 536 5.73 -17.99 -17.87
N PRO A 537 5.81 -16.64 -17.79
CA PRO A 537 7.02 -15.93 -18.23
C PRO A 537 8.23 -16.20 -17.32
N LEU A 538 8.03 -16.41 -16.01
CA LEU A 538 9.10 -16.82 -15.08
C LEU A 538 9.70 -18.18 -15.47
N LEU A 539 8.84 -19.17 -15.74
CA LEU A 539 9.26 -20.48 -16.23
C LEU A 539 10.02 -20.35 -17.56
N MET A 540 9.52 -19.51 -18.46
CA MET A 540 10.17 -19.27 -19.75
C MET A 540 11.54 -18.61 -19.58
N MET A 541 11.70 -17.65 -18.66
CA MET A 541 13.01 -17.09 -18.31
C MET A 541 13.97 -18.12 -17.72
N ALA A 542 13.49 -19.03 -16.87
CA ALA A 542 14.31 -20.12 -16.33
C ALA A 542 14.80 -21.05 -17.44
N LEU A 543 13.90 -21.42 -18.37
CA LEU A 543 14.24 -22.21 -19.55
C LEU A 543 15.28 -21.50 -20.43
N MET A 544 15.12 -20.20 -20.67
CA MET A 544 16.09 -19.39 -21.41
C MET A 544 17.48 -19.37 -20.76
N CYS A 545 17.58 -19.42 -19.43
CA CYS A 545 18.89 -19.52 -18.76
C CYS A 545 19.64 -20.80 -19.16
N CYS A 546 18.94 -21.93 -19.25
CA CYS A 546 19.51 -23.20 -19.70
C CYS A 546 19.84 -23.15 -21.20
N LEU A 547 18.94 -22.61 -22.02
CA LEU A 547 19.12 -22.49 -23.47
C LEU A 547 20.18 -21.46 -23.87
N GLN A 548 20.52 -20.50 -23.00
CA GLN A 548 21.46 -19.41 -23.28
C GLN A 548 22.84 -19.92 -23.74
N VAL A 549 23.34 -21.01 -23.16
CA VAL A 549 24.64 -21.59 -23.53
C VAL A 549 24.61 -22.08 -24.98
N TYR A 550 23.57 -22.84 -25.33
CA TYR A 550 23.40 -23.37 -26.68
C TYR A 550 23.08 -22.26 -27.68
N SER A 551 22.32 -21.25 -27.27
CA SER A 551 21.99 -20.09 -28.08
C SER A 551 23.24 -19.28 -28.45
N ASN A 552 24.14 -19.04 -27.49
CA ASN A 552 25.41 -18.36 -27.76
C ASN A 552 26.30 -19.15 -28.73
N ARG A 553 26.34 -20.49 -28.59
CA ARG A 553 27.06 -21.35 -29.54
C ARG A 553 26.41 -21.36 -30.93
N LEU A 554 25.07 -21.36 -30.99
CA LEU A 554 24.29 -21.30 -32.23
C LEU A 554 24.54 -19.98 -32.99
N ARG A 555 24.63 -18.85 -32.28
CA ARG A 555 24.95 -17.54 -32.85
C ARG A 555 26.23 -17.59 -33.70
N ARG A 556 27.27 -18.25 -33.20
CA ARG A 556 28.52 -18.45 -33.93
C ARG A 556 28.36 -19.38 -35.14
N VAL A 557 27.61 -20.48 -35.01
CA VAL A 557 27.37 -21.42 -36.11
C VAL A 557 26.67 -20.72 -37.29
N ILE A 558 25.68 -19.87 -36.98
CA ILE A 558 24.98 -19.03 -37.97
C ILE A 558 25.97 -18.09 -38.67
N ALA A 559 26.79 -17.36 -37.91
CA ALA A 559 27.77 -16.44 -38.47
C ALA A 559 28.82 -17.16 -39.35
N ALA A 560 29.26 -18.35 -38.93
CA ALA A 560 30.21 -19.18 -39.68
C ALA A 560 29.62 -19.72 -41.00
N PHE A 561 28.31 -19.97 -41.04
CA PHE A 561 27.60 -20.41 -42.26
C PHE A 561 27.57 -19.30 -43.32
N TYR A 562 27.23 -18.06 -42.93
CA TYR A 562 27.17 -16.93 -43.87
C TYR A 562 28.55 -16.37 -44.26
N PHE A 563 29.56 -16.48 -43.38
CA PHE A 563 30.91 -15.94 -43.62
C PHE A 563 32.03 -17.00 -43.59
N PRO A 564 32.03 -17.99 -44.50
CA PRO A 564 32.96 -19.12 -44.45
C PRO A 564 34.42 -18.71 -44.69
N LYS A 565 34.68 -17.67 -45.52
CA LYS A 565 36.05 -17.14 -45.73
C LYS A 565 36.61 -16.54 -44.43
N ARG A 566 35.76 -15.80 -43.69
CA ARG A 566 36.14 -15.16 -42.43
C ARG A 566 36.42 -16.21 -41.35
N GLU A 567 35.59 -17.25 -41.23
CA GLU A 567 35.80 -18.33 -40.27
C GLU A 567 37.14 -19.07 -40.50
N LYS A 568 37.52 -19.33 -41.76
CA LYS A 568 38.84 -19.92 -42.07
C LYS A 568 40.00 -19.04 -41.60
N ARG A 569 39.93 -17.73 -41.85
CA ARG A 569 40.96 -16.76 -41.40
C ARG A 569 41.08 -16.74 -39.88
N ARG A 570 39.93 -16.75 -39.18
CA ARG A 570 39.86 -16.79 -37.71
C ARG A 570 40.45 -18.06 -37.11
N ALA A 571 40.12 -19.22 -37.69
CA ALA A 571 40.65 -20.51 -37.24
C ALA A 571 42.16 -20.62 -37.47
N LEU A 572 42.66 -20.13 -38.61
CA LEU A 572 44.10 -20.10 -38.92
C LEU A 572 44.87 -19.12 -38.02
N PHE A 573 44.32 -17.93 -37.78
CA PHE A 573 44.88 -16.96 -36.84
C PHE A 573 44.98 -17.55 -35.43
N LEU A 574 43.91 -18.17 -34.92
CA LEU A 574 43.91 -18.80 -33.59
C LEU A 574 44.96 -19.91 -33.52
N TYR A 575 45.08 -20.74 -34.55
CA TYR A 575 46.07 -21.82 -34.60
C TYR A 575 47.51 -21.28 -34.56
N ASN A 576 47.82 -20.31 -35.43
CA ASN A 576 49.16 -19.71 -35.50
C ASN A 576 49.52 -18.97 -34.21
N LEU A 577 48.59 -18.21 -33.63
CA LEU A 577 48.78 -17.53 -32.36
C LEU A 577 49.16 -18.51 -31.24
N GLN A 578 48.54 -19.69 -31.21
CA GLN A 578 48.78 -20.67 -30.17
C GLN A 578 50.07 -21.47 -30.39
N ILE A 579 50.44 -21.75 -31.65
CA ILE A 579 51.79 -22.24 -31.97
C ILE A 579 52.84 -21.25 -31.48
N GLN A 580 52.70 -19.97 -31.82
CA GLN A 580 53.64 -18.93 -31.38
C GLN A 580 53.71 -18.85 -29.85
N ARG A 581 52.57 -18.91 -29.15
CA ARG A 581 52.56 -18.97 -27.67
C ARG A 581 53.32 -20.17 -27.13
N ARG A 582 53.17 -21.37 -27.71
CA ARG A 582 53.94 -22.55 -27.30
C ARG A 582 55.44 -22.41 -27.57
N ILE A 583 55.82 -21.86 -28.72
CA ILE A 583 57.23 -21.59 -29.06
C ILE A 583 57.84 -20.61 -28.05
N SER A 584 57.19 -19.46 -27.84
CA SER A 584 57.63 -18.44 -26.90
C SER A 584 57.69 -18.96 -25.46
N TYR A 585 56.69 -19.74 -25.02
CA TYR A 585 56.69 -20.37 -23.71
C TYR A 585 57.85 -21.37 -23.56
N THR A 586 58.06 -22.22 -24.56
CA THR A 586 59.16 -23.20 -24.55
C THR A 586 60.52 -22.49 -24.51
N LYS A 587 60.71 -21.44 -25.31
CA LYS A 587 61.94 -20.64 -25.32
C LYS A 587 62.22 -20.02 -23.94
N ARG A 588 61.21 -19.40 -23.31
CA ARG A 588 61.34 -18.85 -21.94
C ARG A 588 61.68 -19.92 -20.91
N GLN A 589 61.04 -21.08 -20.97
CA GLN A 589 61.33 -22.18 -20.03
C GLN A 589 62.71 -22.81 -20.27
N ARG A 590 63.21 -22.86 -21.51
CA ARG A 590 64.60 -23.28 -21.80
C ARG A 590 65.59 -22.37 -21.09
N THR A 591 65.48 -21.05 -21.27
CA THR A 591 66.36 -20.07 -20.60
C THR A 591 66.28 -20.20 -19.08
N ARG A 592 65.07 -20.36 -18.52
CA ARG A 592 64.89 -20.58 -17.07
C ARG A 592 65.59 -21.85 -16.59
N LEU A 593 65.43 -22.98 -17.30
CA LEU A 593 66.06 -24.25 -16.91
C LEU A 593 67.59 -24.21 -17.00
N MET A 594 68.15 -23.47 -17.96
CA MET A 594 69.60 -23.23 -18.05
C MET A 594 70.11 -22.38 -16.89
N GLN A 595 69.35 -21.33 -16.51
CA GLN A 595 69.70 -20.44 -15.39
C GLN A 595 69.62 -21.11 -14.02
N LEU A 596 68.69 -22.05 -13.84
CA LEU A 596 68.57 -22.78 -12.58
C LEU A 596 69.76 -23.71 -12.30
N GLY A 597 70.46 -24.18 -13.35
CA GLY A 597 71.64 -25.04 -13.21
C GLY A 597 71.42 -26.31 -12.38
N THR A 598 72.43 -27.16 -12.28
CA THR A 598 72.39 -28.41 -11.50
C THR A 598 72.51 -28.16 -9.98
N GLY A 599 71.93 -27.08 -9.46
CA GLY A 599 72.29 -26.60 -8.13
C GLY A 599 71.34 -25.59 -7.50
N GLU A 600 70.09 -25.96 -7.24
CA GLU A 600 69.41 -25.46 -6.05
C GLU A 600 68.34 -26.45 -5.59
N LYS A 601 68.62 -27.11 -4.46
CA LYS A 601 67.63 -27.90 -3.72
C LYS A 601 66.57 -26.92 -3.22
N THR A 602 65.43 -26.84 -3.90
CA THR A 602 64.26 -26.21 -3.29
C THR A 602 63.93 -27.02 -2.03
N VAL A 603 63.92 -26.34 -0.88
CA VAL A 603 63.71 -26.84 0.49
C VAL A 603 62.48 -27.77 0.63
N LEU A 604 61.59 -27.77 -0.37
CA LEU A 604 60.46 -28.69 -0.51
C LEU A 604 60.85 -30.18 -0.66
N SER A 605 62.05 -30.54 -1.11
CA SER A 605 62.42 -31.96 -1.30
C SER A 605 62.54 -32.73 0.02
N GLY A 606 62.91 -32.05 1.11
CA GLY A 606 62.96 -32.64 2.46
C GLY A 606 61.59 -32.93 3.07
N VAL A 607 60.56 -32.18 2.68
CA VAL A 607 59.17 -32.38 3.14
C VAL A 607 58.45 -33.43 2.29
N LEU A 608 58.82 -33.55 1.00
CA LEU A 608 58.20 -34.48 0.04
C LEU A 608 58.64 -35.95 0.21
N SER A 609 59.82 -36.22 0.76
CA SER A 609 60.28 -37.60 1.03
C SER A 609 59.41 -38.35 2.05
N ARG A 610 58.71 -37.62 2.93
CA ARG A 610 57.75 -38.23 3.89
C ARG A 610 56.46 -38.72 3.23
N LEU A 611 56.13 -38.27 2.01
CA LEU A 611 54.96 -38.74 1.25
C LEU A 611 55.26 -39.97 0.35
N GLU A 612 56.52 -40.36 0.17
CA GLU A 612 56.89 -41.56 -0.61
C GLU A 612 56.46 -42.87 0.05
N ARG A 613 56.05 -42.83 1.33
CA ARG A 613 55.60 -43.99 2.11
C ARG A 613 54.21 -44.52 1.72
N LEU A 614 53.48 -43.83 0.83
CA LEU A 614 52.11 -44.18 0.36
C LEU A 614 52.06 -44.87 -1.02
N GLY A 615 53.18 -45.45 -1.50
CA GLY A 615 53.20 -46.33 -2.68
C GLY A 615 52.89 -45.66 -4.03
N CYS A 616 52.66 -44.35 -4.06
CA CYS A 616 52.43 -43.59 -5.29
C CYS A 616 53.64 -42.69 -5.58
N ARG A 617 54.64 -43.19 -6.32
CA ARG A 617 55.72 -42.36 -6.87
C ARG A 617 55.14 -41.31 -7.83
N LEU A 618 54.94 -40.10 -7.33
CA LEU A 618 54.38 -38.96 -8.06
C LEU A 618 55.49 -37.94 -8.30
N ARG A 619 55.71 -37.57 -9.56
CA ARG A 619 56.75 -36.60 -9.95
C ARG A 619 56.14 -35.37 -10.62
N TRP A 620 56.82 -34.24 -10.49
CA TRP A 620 56.40 -32.96 -11.03
C TRP A 620 57.23 -32.62 -12.26
N CYS A 621 56.57 -32.21 -13.35
CA CYS A 621 57.27 -31.75 -14.54
C CYS A 621 57.95 -30.39 -14.31
N CYS A 622 59.27 -30.30 -14.52
CA CYS A 622 60.04 -29.06 -14.34
C CYS A 622 59.63 -27.92 -15.29
N VAL A 623 58.89 -28.21 -16.37
CA VAL A 623 58.47 -27.21 -17.37
C VAL A 623 57.07 -26.68 -17.06
N CYS A 624 56.08 -27.58 -16.97
CA CYS A 624 54.67 -27.19 -16.84
C CYS A 624 54.09 -27.35 -15.42
N GLY A 625 54.84 -27.91 -14.48
CA GLY A 625 54.37 -28.19 -13.13
C GLY A 625 53.27 -29.25 -13.04
N GLU A 626 52.99 -29.99 -14.13
CA GLU A 626 51.98 -31.05 -14.09
C GLU A 626 52.48 -32.26 -13.28
N ARG A 627 51.59 -32.77 -12.40
CA ARG A 627 51.79 -33.99 -11.63
C ARG A 627 51.58 -35.22 -12.53
N GLN A 628 52.60 -36.06 -12.60
CA GLN A 628 52.64 -37.29 -13.39
C GLN A 628 52.93 -38.49 -12.48
N ARG A 629 52.32 -39.65 -12.78
CA ARG A 629 52.70 -40.93 -12.15
C ARG A 629 54.11 -41.31 -12.63
N GLY A 630 54.95 -41.85 -11.73
CA GLY A 630 56.36 -42.16 -11.97
C GLY A 630 56.63 -42.85 -13.31
N ASP A 631 55.86 -43.90 -13.63
CA ASP A 631 56.02 -44.70 -14.86
C ASP A 631 55.78 -43.93 -16.17
N ARG A 632 55.18 -42.73 -16.10
CA ARG A 632 54.90 -41.89 -17.28
C ARG A 632 55.73 -40.61 -17.30
N ALA A 633 56.59 -40.38 -16.32
CA ALA A 633 57.51 -39.26 -16.32
C ALA A 633 58.79 -39.65 -17.08
N VAL A 634 59.33 -38.72 -17.87
CA VAL A 634 60.62 -38.92 -18.55
C VAL A 634 61.70 -38.28 -17.69
N GLU A 635 62.68 -39.09 -17.28
CA GLU A 635 63.81 -38.66 -16.46
C GLU A 635 65.01 -38.36 -17.34
N CYS A 636 65.87 -37.44 -16.88
CA CYS A 636 67.15 -37.21 -17.53
C CYS A 636 68.05 -38.44 -17.33
N THR A 637 68.75 -38.86 -18.39
CA THR A 637 69.68 -40.00 -18.36
C THR A 637 71.05 -39.66 -17.78
N VAL A 638 71.33 -38.37 -17.54
CA VAL A 638 72.62 -37.90 -17.02
C VAL A 638 72.70 -38.16 -15.51
N PRO A 639 73.70 -38.91 -15.02
CA PRO A 639 73.88 -39.17 -13.60
C PRO A 639 74.08 -37.86 -12.83
N GLY A 640 73.24 -37.61 -11.82
CA GLY A 640 73.24 -36.37 -11.03
C GLY A 640 72.11 -35.38 -11.36
N CYS A 641 71.38 -35.56 -12.46
CA CYS A 641 70.24 -34.70 -12.81
C CYS A 641 68.91 -35.28 -12.32
N GLN A 642 68.23 -34.60 -11.39
CA GLN A 642 66.89 -35.00 -10.90
C GLN A 642 65.73 -34.39 -11.72
N ALA A 643 65.99 -33.85 -12.90
CA ALA A 643 64.96 -33.22 -13.72
C ALA A 643 63.98 -34.29 -14.26
N ALA A 644 62.69 -34.07 -14.01
CA ALA A 644 61.60 -34.91 -14.52
C ALA A 644 60.73 -34.09 -15.48
N TYR A 645 60.36 -34.69 -16.60
CA TYR A 645 59.59 -34.04 -17.67
C TYR A 645 58.31 -34.81 -17.98
N CYS A 646 57.26 -34.08 -18.34
CA CYS A 646 56.07 -34.66 -18.95
C CYS A 646 56.41 -35.13 -20.39
N PRO A 647 55.85 -36.23 -20.93
CA PRO A 647 56.18 -36.72 -22.28
C PRO A 647 55.92 -35.72 -23.41
N GLN A 648 55.00 -34.78 -23.19
CA GLN A 648 54.72 -33.68 -24.14
C GLN A 648 55.80 -32.59 -24.05
N CYS A 649 56.19 -32.23 -22.83
CA CYS A 649 57.20 -31.23 -22.51
C CYS A 649 58.58 -31.68 -22.99
N TRP A 650 58.91 -32.95 -22.78
CA TRP A 650 60.16 -33.56 -23.24
C TRP A 650 60.29 -33.51 -24.77
N ARG A 651 59.21 -33.80 -25.50
CA ARG A 651 59.16 -33.66 -26.96
C ARG A 651 59.25 -32.21 -27.42
N ASP A 652 58.58 -31.29 -26.74
CA ASP A 652 58.66 -29.85 -27.04
C ASP A 652 60.07 -29.28 -26.85
N LEU A 653 60.86 -29.86 -25.95
CA LEU A 653 62.27 -29.53 -25.72
C LEU A 653 63.22 -30.27 -26.68
N GLY A 654 62.72 -30.99 -27.68
CA GLY A 654 63.59 -31.72 -28.62
C GLY A 654 64.27 -32.95 -28.00
N ARG A 655 63.72 -33.48 -26.89
CA ARG A 655 64.29 -34.60 -26.11
C ARG A 655 65.68 -34.30 -25.53
N ILE A 656 65.97 -33.02 -25.26
CA ILE A 656 67.21 -32.56 -24.66
C ILE A 656 66.91 -32.01 -23.25
N CYS A 657 67.74 -32.39 -22.28
CA CYS A 657 67.67 -31.86 -20.92
C CYS A 657 68.44 -30.55 -20.80
N TYR A 658 67.74 -29.42 -20.90
CA TYR A 658 68.34 -28.08 -20.79
C TYR A 658 68.85 -27.71 -19.39
N ALA A 659 68.57 -28.52 -18.37
CA ALA A 659 69.17 -28.35 -17.03
C ALA A 659 70.62 -28.85 -16.97
N CYS A 660 71.03 -29.72 -17.91
CA CYS A 660 72.38 -30.29 -17.99
C CYS A 660 73.28 -29.59 -19.02
N VAL A 661 72.75 -28.65 -19.80
CA VAL A 661 73.51 -27.99 -20.87
C VAL A 661 74.26 -26.80 -20.29
N PRO A 662 75.61 -26.72 -20.43
CA PRO A 662 76.39 -25.58 -19.95
C PRO A 662 75.97 -24.29 -20.65
N THR A 663 75.86 -23.20 -19.88
CA THR A 663 75.53 -21.86 -20.39
C THR A 663 76.54 -21.30 -21.39
N SER A 664 77.77 -21.86 -21.45
CA SER A 664 78.86 -21.39 -22.31
C SER A 664 78.83 -21.91 -23.75
N ASN A 665 78.02 -22.92 -24.09
CA ASN A 665 78.00 -23.56 -25.42
C ASN A 665 76.77 -23.16 -26.28
N TRP A 666 76.10 -22.05 -25.97
CA TRP A 666 74.90 -21.63 -26.71
C TRP A 666 75.17 -20.45 -27.64
N ASP A 667 75.43 -20.77 -28.91
CA ASP A 667 75.23 -19.83 -30.01
C ASP A 667 73.72 -19.73 -30.34
N PRO A 668 73.19 -18.52 -30.61
CA PRO A 668 71.80 -18.33 -31.00
C PRO A 668 71.61 -18.69 -32.48
N VAL A 669 72.02 -19.88 -32.92
CA VAL A 669 71.87 -20.33 -34.31
C VAL A 669 71.23 -21.71 -34.35
N GLU A 670 69.94 -21.76 -34.04
CA GLU A 670 69.05 -22.74 -34.66
C GLU A 670 67.94 -21.96 -35.36
N SER A 671 68.11 -21.82 -36.66
CA SER A 671 67.07 -21.46 -37.61
C SER A 671 65.90 -22.43 -37.46
N CYS A 672 64.82 -22.00 -36.81
CA CYS A 672 63.50 -22.47 -37.21
C CYS A 672 63.22 -21.86 -38.58
N SER A 673 63.73 -22.50 -39.64
CA SER A 673 63.42 -22.27 -41.05
C SER A 673 61.97 -22.70 -41.38
N ASP A 674 61.02 -22.22 -40.59
CA ASP A 674 59.58 -22.46 -40.79
C ASP A 674 58.79 -21.15 -40.51
N THR A 675 59.42 -20.00 -40.75
CA THR A 675 58.79 -18.67 -40.84
C THR A 675 58.31 -18.36 -42.25
N ASP A 676 57.57 -19.29 -42.88
CA ASP A 676 56.58 -18.89 -43.87
C ASP A 676 55.33 -18.41 -43.14
N MET A 677 55.45 -17.21 -42.52
CA MET A 677 54.28 -16.44 -42.13
C MET A 677 53.64 -15.90 -43.41
N TYR A 678 52.65 -16.62 -43.92
CA TYR A 678 51.63 -16.02 -44.79
C TYR A 678 50.88 -14.94 -43.98
N TYR A 679 51.44 -13.74 -43.94
CA TYR A 679 50.65 -12.52 -43.76
C TYR A 679 49.81 -12.36 -45.02
N VAL A 680 48.62 -12.95 -45.01
CA VAL A 680 47.58 -12.55 -45.95
C VAL A 680 47.09 -11.20 -45.44
N HIS A 681 47.56 -10.10 -46.05
CA HIS A 681 46.89 -8.80 -46.00
C HIS A 681 45.42 -8.96 -46.43
#